data_AF-A0A421D7G3-F1
#
_entry.id   AF-A0A421D7G3-F1
#
_cell.length_a   1.000
_cell.length_b   1.000
_cell.length_c   1.000
_cell.angle_alpha   90.00
_cell.angle_beta   90.00
_cell.angle_gamma   90.00
#
_symmetry.space_group_name_H-M   'P 1'
#
loop_
_entity.id
_entity.type
_entity.pdbx_description
1 polymer ?
#
loop_
_entity_poly.entity_id
_entity_poly.type
_entity_poly.pdbx_seq_one_letter_code
_entity_poly.pdbx_strand_id
1 'polypeptide(L)'
;MKMTPETLPVINGHHAPDKEHQLINLPIVNGHHARDKEHQLINLPNRSVTTSETLPVINGHHAVDKDQMSSSLSSMHDVWRTILSRFKQNSNALKNRFDKYKALCKELGLQRDEWCESIFLDDYEKLLKLTATFDMALMPSNGGGPPMNRWERGLEVWQIEERYRALAQLQSTLWSFFERACPAYDGSKIPWFFDPSYYQSRGVNYDRFASPDVRDHEQRLLDTLQVGSNQNPKLLLMSSGMAAFTVIQQYVVQQLRHGDVVVVSPYIYFESFQPMRSQRFLSVVNAKGFDPESLIETAERHNARAVFLDPMSNTVGLDTIDVRRFAHLVSNREGWADRLVVIDGTLVSGGTPVYDWFDGPHCPKVLYYESAHKYIQLGLDLIMCGYVVMPEILVPAIQLIRQTTGTVLYSRNAFLLPPIDNRVFHFRMSRLTDNAEKLHRLLDVGSRTMAEVTFPHHWREYGWRHGGNVVTVRFHGRGLNKKPYLERCCDEILRAAEEEGVHIVKGASLGFSTTRIFEADAFFEDTDPFLRISVGVQSEHIESVARALLNGMKRYCVSAMPVNLDVGQQLYDASFYTAMTSLLEMRTRYTKDRVVFMEGGWLIPILKALGAQAEDFDALQQVSDHLGNDPTVNYRTIRNGLFCFNFENKTIRRLRKQRFTLTVEEDYKRHDSGLARDFPEVRGDLQYNTVLQALMVVKAFIMNKVDIKPRAHLDYSSPYSLCNVFNIRTFTETDILGEPTLEGVHTDGADHTMTTFLGSTNLRPDSGVTFIHDLKEITGTPASEAHPGLITHQFQHRHFLDSLLFADNEAKHSLTSVFQEDISQRATRDMLLFLTRKPKLAGHSSSSFDVMENHKTLPMNVPLWL
;
A
#
# COMPACT_ATOMS: atom_id res chain seq x y z
N MET A 1 31.05 -25.13 -3.39
CA MET A 1 31.06 -25.10 -4.87
C MET A 1 30.86 -23.66 -5.31
N LYS A 2 31.94 -23.01 -5.75
CA LYS A 2 31.94 -21.69 -6.38
C LYS A 2 32.12 -21.93 -7.88
N MET A 3 31.28 -21.33 -8.73
CA MET A 3 31.57 -21.23 -10.17
C MET A 3 31.28 -19.80 -10.64
N THR A 4 32.30 -19.28 -11.31
CA THR A 4 32.46 -17.98 -11.97
C THR A 4 31.91 -18.01 -13.40
N PRO A 5 31.68 -16.84 -14.04
CA PRO A 5 31.42 -16.73 -15.48
C PRO A 5 32.72 -16.51 -16.30
N GLU A 6 32.88 -17.33 -17.34
CA GLU A 6 33.73 -17.15 -18.53
C GLU A 6 33.05 -16.18 -19.53
N THR A 7 33.65 -15.44 -20.46
CA THR A 7 35.02 -15.21 -20.96
C THR A 7 34.99 -13.93 -21.83
N LEU A 8 36.10 -13.17 -21.84
CA LEU A 8 36.43 -12.07 -22.77
C LEU A 8 37.01 -12.61 -24.10
N PRO A 9 37.29 -11.73 -25.09
CA PRO A 9 38.72 -11.50 -25.36
C PRO A 9 39.13 -10.03 -25.57
N VAL A 10 40.32 -9.77 -25.04
CA VAL A 10 41.17 -8.57 -25.10
C VAL A 10 42.31 -8.82 -26.09
N ILE A 11 42.78 -7.79 -26.82
CA ILE A 11 44.19 -7.60 -27.26
C ILE A 11 44.39 -6.09 -27.51
N ASN A 12 45.45 -5.36 -27.15
CA ASN A 12 46.55 -5.43 -26.17
C ASN A 12 47.27 -4.05 -26.19
N GLY A 13 47.99 -3.73 -25.13
CA GLY A 13 48.99 -2.65 -25.15
C GLY A 13 49.64 -2.38 -23.79
N HIS A 14 50.50 -3.29 -23.33
CA HIS A 14 51.35 -3.15 -22.14
C HIS A 14 52.46 -2.09 -22.32
N HIS A 15 52.79 -1.34 -21.25
CA HIS A 15 54.12 -1.36 -20.63
C HIS A 15 54.12 -0.69 -19.24
N ALA A 16 54.88 -1.29 -18.32
CA ALA A 16 55.01 -0.98 -16.89
C ALA A 16 55.98 0.19 -16.61
N PRO A 17 56.06 0.70 -15.35
CA PRO A 17 56.56 2.03 -15.02
C PRO A 17 58.02 2.03 -14.55
N ASP A 18 58.72 3.16 -14.73
CA ASP A 18 59.64 3.70 -13.70
C ASP A 18 60.22 5.09 -14.05
N LYS A 19 60.35 5.91 -12.99
CA LYS A 19 61.24 7.07 -12.74
C LYS A 19 60.86 8.51 -13.16
N GLU A 20 60.72 9.29 -12.08
CA GLU A 20 61.24 10.64 -11.78
C GLU A 20 60.55 11.93 -12.30
N HIS A 21 59.92 12.60 -11.32
CA HIS A 21 59.93 14.03 -11.00
C HIS A 21 59.83 15.10 -12.10
N GLN A 22 58.74 15.88 -12.04
CA GLN A 22 58.84 17.34 -11.80
C GLN A 22 57.49 17.91 -11.31
N LEU A 23 57.51 18.44 -10.08
CA LEU A 23 56.46 19.28 -9.49
C LEU A 23 56.52 20.68 -10.14
N ILE A 24 55.40 21.17 -10.65
CA ILE A 24 55.20 22.60 -10.92
C ILE A 24 53.98 23.07 -10.13
N ASN A 25 54.26 24.06 -9.29
CA ASN A 25 53.39 24.75 -8.35
C ASN A 25 52.20 25.46 -9.03
N LEU A 26 51.01 25.32 -8.45
CA LEU A 26 49.91 26.27 -8.60
C LEU A 26 49.76 27.04 -7.28
N PRO A 27 49.75 28.38 -7.27
CA PRO A 27 49.80 29.14 -6.03
C PRO A 27 48.43 29.16 -5.33
N ILE A 28 48.49 28.87 -4.04
CA ILE A 28 47.50 29.20 -3.01
C ILE A 28 47.51 30.71 -2.85
N VAL A 29 46.36 31.38 -3.04
CA VAL A 29 46.15 32.77 -2.63
C VAL A 29 45.14 32.80 -1.50
N ASN A 30 45.62 33.22 -0.33
CA ASN A 30 44.87 33.45 0.89
C ASN A 30 43.85 34.58 0.70
N GLY A 31 42.58 34.31 0.97
CA GLY A 31 41.52 35.31 0.99
C GLY A 31 41.47 36.08 2.30
N HIS A 32 42.11 37.25 2.34
CA HIS A 32 41.72 38.34 3.23
C HIS A 32 41.91 39.69 2.51
N HIS A 33 40.90 40.54 2.64
CA HIS A 33 40.74 41.90 2.09
C HIS A 33 40.36 42.05 0.61
N ALA A 34 39.05 42.26 0.38
CA ALA A 34 38.54 43.40 -0.40
C ALA A 34 37.01 43.48 -0.26
N ARG A 35 36.56 44.28 0.73
CA ARG A 35 35.31 45.03 0.60
C ARG A 35 35.59 46.22 -0.31
N ASP A 36 34.56 46.65 -1.02
CA ASP A 36 34.44 47.91 -1.76
C ASP A 36 35.25 48.04 -3.06
N LYS A 37 34.57 47.87 -4.20
CA LYS A 37 34.33 48.92 -5.22
C LYS A 37 33.87 48.35 -6.57
N GLU A 38 32.72 48.87 -7.00
CA GLU A 38 32.36 49.23 -8.39
C GLU A 38 32.48 48.17 -9.50
N HIS A 39 31.31 47.64 -9.88
CA HIS A 39 31.06 47.14 -11.23
C HIS A 39 31.22 48.29 -12.24
N GLN A 40 32.33 48.31 -12.97
CA GLN A 40 32.49 49.18 -14.14
C GLN A 40 31.71 48.63 -15.34
N LEU A 41 30.86 49.51 -15.86
CA LEU A 41 30.08 49.42 -17.08
C LEU A 41 30.98 49.27 -18.32
N ILE A 42 30.63 48.34 -19.21
CA ILE A 42 31.10 48.34 -20.61
C ILE A 42 30.11 49.18 -21.43
N ASN A 43 30.60 50.31 -21.95
CA ASN A 43 29.88 51.21 -22.84
C ASN A 43 29.76 50.64 -24.26
N LEU A 44 28.54 50.59 -24.82
CA LEU A 44 28.24 50.50 -26.25
C LEU A 44 27.04 51.43 -26.58
N PRO A 45 26.93 51.93 -27.83
CA PRO A 45 26.47 53.29 -28.10
C PRO A 45 24.95 53.51 -28.01
N ASN A 46 24.61 54.71 -27.52
CA ASN A 46 23.28 55.29 -27.41
C ASN A 46 22.41 55.11 -28.67
N ARG A 47 21.28 54.40 -28.54
CA ARG A 47 20.07 54.73 -29.29
C ARG A 47 19.17 55.58 -28.40
N SER A 48 18.87 56.77 -28.88
CA SER A 48 17.99 57.76 -28.26
C SER A 48 16.62 57.17 -27.97
N VAL A 49 16.25 57.08 -26.69
CA VAL A 49 14.86 56.95 -26.26
C VAL A 49 14.50 58.26 -25.58
N THR A 50 13.61 58.99 -26.23
CA THR A 50 12.93 60.17 -25.69
C THR A 50 12.16 59.79 -24.43
N THR A 51 12.40 60.53 -23.35
CA THR A 51 11.62 60.54 -22.13
C THR A 51 10.20 61.04 -22.40
N SER A 52 9.19 60.22 -22.14
CA SER A 52 8.05 60.51 -21.25
C SER A 52 6.87 59.62 -21.64
N GLU A 53 6.57 58.62 -20.80
CA GLU A 53 5.22 58.30 -20.34
C GLU A 53 5.36 57.15 -19.34
N THR A 54 5.07 57.46 -18.08
CA THR A 54 4.91 56.49 -17.00
C THR A 54 3.83 55.50 -17.41
N LEU A 55 4.23 54.28 -17.77
CA LEU A 55 3.31 53.16 -17.92
C LEU A 55 2.70 52.84 -16.54
N PRO A 56 1.36 52.71 -16.44
CA PRO A 56 0.71 52.45 -15.18
C PRO A 56 1.10 51.06 -14.68
N VAL A 57 1.46 50.99 -13.40
CA VAL A 57 1.40 49.76 -12.61
C VAL A 57 -0.02 49.21 -12.76
N ILE A 58 -0.18 48.12 -13.51
CA ILE A 58 -1.45 47.39 -13.57
C ILE A 58 -1.60 46.68 -12.22
N ASN A 59 -2.08 47.43 -11.24
CA ASN A 59 -2.82 46.86 -10.12
C ASN A 59 -4.03 46.17 -10.73
N GLY A 60 -3.96 44.84 -10.83
CA GLY A 60 -5.10 43.98 -11.14
C GLY A 60 -6.12 43.97 -10.00
N HIS A 61 -6.62 45.13 -9.60
CA HIS A 61 -7.91 45.27 -8.94
C HIS A 61 -8.95 45.60 -10.02
N HIS A 62 -9.22 44.63 -10.90
CA HIS A 62 -10.48 44.65 -11.62
C HIS A 62 -11.55 44.08 -10.70
N ALA A 63 -12.59 44.88 -10.48
CA ALA A 63 -13.76 44.55 -9.70
C ALA A 63 -14.25 43.16 -10.06
N VAL A 64 -14.10 42.24 -9.11
CA VAL A 64 -14.83 40.99 -9.08
C VAL A 64 -16.30 41.37 -8.98
N ASP A 65 -17.12 40.92 -9.92
CA ASP A 65 -18.58 40.95 -9.79
C ASP A 65 -18.93 40.38 -8.41
N LYS A 66 -19.38 41.27 -7.51
CA LYS A 66 -19.71 40.92 -6.12
C LYS A 66 -20.87 39.93 -6.01
N ASP A 67 -21.56 39.64 -7.11
CA ASP A 67 -22.74 38.78 -7.17
C ASP A 67 -22.45 37.30 -7.44
N GLN A 68 -21.20 36.85 -7.60
CA GLN A 68 -20.86 35.41 -7.70
C GLN A 68 -20.04 34.84 -6.53
N MET A 69 -19.66 35.64 -5.52
CA MET A 69 -18.80 35.18 -4.40
C MET A 69 -19.56 34.69 -3.15
N SER A 70 -20.89 34.60 -3.16
CA SER A 70 -21.69 34.28 -1.96
C SER A 70 -22.24 32.84 -1.85
N SER A 71 -21.80 31.86 -2.65
CA SER A 71 -22.23 30.47 -2.42
C SER A 71 -21.36 29.85 -1.33
N SER A 72 -21.88 29.52 -0.14
CA SER A 72 -21.16 28.73 0.87
C SER A 72 -20.69 27.39 0.29
N LEU A 73 -19.48 26.92 0.63
CA LEU A 73 -19.03 25.60 0.19
C LEU A 73 -19.74 24.59 1.08
N SER A 74 -20.51 23.67 0.48
CA SER A 74 -21.28 22.68 1.23
C SER A 74 -20.89 21.24 0.90
N SER A 75 -20.26 21.03 -0.26
CA SER A 75 -19.91 19.71 -0.78
C SER A 75 -18.57 19.71 -1.51
N MET A 76 -18.02 18.51 -1.77
CA MET A 76 -16.85 18.36 -2.65
C MET A 76 -17.16 18.74 -4.10
N HIS A 77 -18.41 18.64 -4.55
CA HIS A 77 -18.82 19.14 -5.87
C HIS A 77 -18.67 20.66 -5.97
N ASP A 78 -19.02 21.42 -4.92
CA ASP A 78 -18.84 22.88 -4.90
C ASP A 78 -17.36 23.28 -4.95
N VAL A 79 -16.51 22.51 -4.25
CA VAL A 79 -15.05 22.65 -4.33
C VAL A 79 -14.56 22.47 -5.76
N TRP A 80 -14.95 21.38 -6.43
CA TRP A 80 -14.52 21.10 -7.80
C TRP A 80 -15.08 22.09 -8.83
N ARG A 81 -16.30 22.60 -8.66
CA ARG A 81 -16.83 23.70 -9.49
C ARG A 81 -16.00 24.97 -9.33
N THR A 82 -15.62 25.30 -8.10
CA THR A 82 -14.76 26.47 -7.82
C THR A 82 -13.39 26.31 -8.48
N ILE A 83 -12.79 25.13 -8.36
CA ILE A 83 -11.51 24.79 -9.01
C ILE A 83 -11.64 24.87 -10.54
N LEU A 84 -12.70 24.30 -11.13
CA LEU A 84 -12.91 24.32 -12.57
C LEU A 84 -13.16 25.74 -13.12
N SER A 85 -13.87 26.59 -12.37
CA SER A 85 -14.04 28.00 -12.70
C SER A 85 -12.69 28.73 -12.81
N ARG A 86 -11.80 28.50 -11.83
CA ARG A 86 -10.43 29.06 -11.85
C ARG A 86 -9.58 28.45 -12.96
N PHE A 87 -9.75 27.16 -13.23
CA PHE A 87 -9.09 26.48 -14.36
C PHE A 87 -9.46 27.13 -15.71
N LYS A 88 -10.73 27.52 -15.90
CA LYS A 88 -11.18 28.28 -17.08
C LYS A 88 -10.55 29.67 -17.13
N GLN A 89 -10.46 30.38 -16.00
CA GLN A 89 -9.75 31.67 -15.93
C GLN A 89 -8.28 31.52 -16.34
N ASN A 90 -7.59 30.48 -15.89
CA ASN A 90 -6.22 30.16 -16.31
C ASN A 90 -6.13 29.86 -17.82
N SER A 91 -7.14 29.17 -18.39
CA SER A 91 -7.22 28.92 -19.83
C SER A 91 -7.37 30.23 -20.63
N ASN A 92 -8.12 31.20 -20.12
CA ASN A 92 -8.21 32.52 -20.74
C ASN A 92 -6.89 33.30 -20.63
N ALA A 93 -6.22 33.22 -19.48
CA ALA A 93 -4.91 33.84 -19.28
C ALA A 93 -3.84 33.28 -20.23
N LEU A 94 -3.86 31.96 -20.49
CA LEU A 94 -3.01 31.29 -21.46
C LEU A 94 -3.21 31.85 -22.88
N LYS A 95 -4.46 32.03 -23.32
CA LYS A 95 -4.76 32.63 -24.63
C LYS A 95 -4.27 34.07 -24.71
N ASN A 96 -4.49 34.85 -23.66
CA ASN A 96 -3.97 36.22 -23.56
C ASN A 96 -2.43 36.27 -23.65
N ARG A 97 -1.72 35.31 -23.03
CA ARG A 97 -0.26 35.19 -23.15
C ARG A 97 0.14 34.91 -24.60
N PHE A 98 -0.51 33.96 -25.26
CA PHE A 98 -0.26 33.67 -26.68
C PHE A 98 -0.49 34.88 -27.60
N ASP A 99 -1.56 35.64 -27.37
CA ASP A 99 -1.86 36.84 -28.17
C ASP A 99 -0.83 37.95 -27.95
N LYS A 100 -0.39 38.15 -26.70
CA LYS A 100 0.70 39.09 -26.38
C LYS A 100 2.03 38.65 -26.98
N TYR A 101 2.35 37.36 -26.92
CA TYR A 101 3.52 36.77 -27.55
C TYR A 101 3.54 37.05 -29.06
N LYS A 102 2.40 36.82 -29.74
CA LYS A 102 2.24 37.08 -31.18
C LYS A 102 2.38 38.57 -31.51
N ALA A 103 1.76 39.45 -30.72
CA ALA A 103 1.86 40.89 -30.90
C ALA A 103 3.31 41.38 -30.73
N LEU A 104 4.00 40.92 -29.69
CA LEU A 104 5.41 41.26 -29.43
C LEU A 104 6.33 40.78 -30.56
N CYS A 105 6.15 39.55 -31.03
CA CYS A 105 6.93 39.04 -32.16
C CYS A 105 6.74 39.89 -33.42
N LYS A 106 5.52 40.35 -33.68
CA LYS A 106 5.22 41.25 -34.81
C LYS A 106 5.91 42.61 -34.65
N GLU A 107 5.86 43.19 -33.45
CA GLU A 107 6.51 44.46 -33.11
C GLU A 107 8.03 44.39 -33.30
N LEU A 108 8.65 43.31 -32.82
CA LEU A 108 10.10 43.10 -32.87
C LEU A 108 10.59 42.49 -34.20
N GLY A 109 9.70 42.15 -35.14
CA GLY A 109 10.05 41.53 -36.41
C GLY A 109 10.61 40.10 -36.28
N LEU A 110 10.18 39.35 -35.26
CA LEU A 110 10.62 37.98 -35.00
C LEU A 110 9.86 36.96 -35.88
N GLN A 111 10.59 35.97 -36.37
CA GLN A 111 10.11 34.85 -37.20
C GLN A 111 9.36 33.83 -36.34
N ARG A 112 8.10 33.57 -36.68
CA ARG A 112 7.26 32.56 -36.02
C ARG A 112 7.01 31.40 -36.97
N ASP A 113 6.79 30.22 -36.41
CA ASP A 113 6.42 29.03 -37.17
C ASP A 113 4.90 28.82 -37.13
N GLU A 114 4.25 28.95 -38.29
CA GLU A 114 2.78 28.89 -38.38
C GLU A 114 2.24 27.49 -38.07
N TRP A 115 3.01 26.43 -38.33
CA TRP A 115 2.62 25.05 -38.05
C TRP A 115 2.57 24.78 -36.54
N CYS A 116 3.58 25.22 -35.78
CA CYS A 116 3.55 25.16 -34.32
C CYS A 116 2.38 25.98 -33.74
N GLU A 117 2.08 27.14 -34.32
CA GLU A 117 0.94 27.97 -33.89
C GLU A 117 -0.41 27.29 -34.14
N SER A 118 -0.59 26.61 -35.28
CA SER A 118 -1.82 25.87 -35.53
C SER A 118 -2.02 24.73 -34.53
N ILE A 119 -0.96 23.99 -34.19
CA ILE A 119 -1.05 22.92 -33.18
C ILE A 119 -1.46 23.49 -31.81
N PHE A 120 -0.84 24.59 -31.39
CA PHE A 120 -1.19 25.25 -30.13
C PHE A 120 -2.67 25.66 -30.11
N LEU A 121 -3.18 26.24 -31.19
CA LEU A 121 -4.57 26.68 -31.28
C LEU A 121 -5.56 25.51 -31.31
N ASP A 122 -5.24 24.43 -32.03
CA ASP A 122 -6.06 23.21 -32.09
C ASP A 122 -6.16 22.55 -30.71
N ASP A 123 -5.03 22.41 -30.01
CA ASP A 123 -5.01 21.84 -28.65
C ASP A 123 -5.69 22.76 -27.63
N TYR A 124 -5.60 24.08 -27.81
CA TYR A 124 -6.33 25.06 -27.01
C TYR A 124 -7.85 24.97 -27.22
N GLU A 125 -8.32 24.86 -28.46
CA GLU A 125 -9.75 24.68 -28.76
C GLU A 125 -10.26 23.36 -28.20
N LYS A 126 -9.46 22.30 -28.32
CA LYS A 126 -9.74 21.00 -27.70
C LYS A 126 -9.84 21.11 -26.17
N LEU A 127 -8.94 21.85 -25.52
CA LEU A 127 -8.99 22.10 -24.08
C LEU A 127 -10.30 22.78 -23.68
N LEU A 128 -10.72 23.82 -24.40
CA LEU A 128 -11.97 24.54 -24.13
C LEU A 128 -13.19 23.62 -24.30
N LYS A 129 -13.24 22.83 -25.37
CA LYS A 129 -14.33 21.88 -25.65
C LYS A 129 -14.46 20.82 -24.55
N LEU A 130 -13.33 20.22 -24.14
CA LEU A 130 -13.31 19.21 -23.09
C LEU A 130 -13.68 19.81 -21.73
N THR A 131 -13.20 21.01 -21.44
CA THR A 131 -13.52 21.76 -20.22
C THR A 131 -15.00 22.12 -20.13
N ALA A 132 -15.61 22.56 -21.23
CA ALA A 132 -17.05 22.82 -21.30
C ALA A 132 -17.88 21.53 -21.13
N THR A 133 -17.43 20.43 -21.73
CA THR A 133 -18.07 19.11 -21.55
C THR A 133 -18.01 18.65 -20.10
N PHE A 134 -16.87 18.84 -19.44
CA PHE A 134 -16.70 18.51 -18.04
C PHE A 134 -17.56 19.39 -17.12
N ASP A 135 -17.63 20.69 -17.39
CA ASP A 135 -18.44 21.65 -16.66
C ASP A 135 -19.94 21.31 -16.72
N MET A 136 -20.45 20.95 -17.89
CA MET A 136 -21.83 20.47 -18.04
C MET A 136 -22.10 19.20 -17.22
N ALA A 137 -21.13 18.28 -17.17
CA ALA A 137 -21.27 17.05 -16.39
C ALA A 137 -21.17 17.26 -14.85
N LEU A 138 -20.67 18.42 -14.40
CA LEU A 138 -20.63 18.81 -12.99
C LEU A 138 -21.89 19.55 -12.50
N MET A 139 -22.78 19.92 -13.41
CA MET A 139 -24.06 20.55 -13.08
C MET A 139 -25.00 19.54 -12.42
N PRO A 140 -25.83 19.93 -11.43
CA PRO A 140 -26.82 19.03 -10.85
C PRO A 140 -27.83 18.61 -11.93
N SER A 141 -28.21 17.33 -11.97
CA SER A 141 -29.34 16.86 -12.76
C SER A 141 -30.62 17.49 -12.19
N ASN A 142 -31.26 18.42 -12.91
CA ASN A 142 -32.56 18.96 -12.52
C ASN A 142 -33.59 17.83 -12.48
N GLY A 143 -34.04 17.45 -11.28
CA GLY A 143 -34.87 16.28 -10.99
C GLY A 143 -36.31 16.34 -11.49
N GLY A 144 -36.52 16.30 -12.81
CA GLY A 144 -37.85 16.33 -13.45
C GLY A 144 -38.15 15.22 -14.46
N GLY A 145 -37.33 14.16 -14.55
CA GLY A 145 -37.49 13.09 -15.54
C GLY A 145 -37.76 11.69 -14.95
N PRO A 146 -38.40 10.78 -15.72
CA PRO A 146 -38.73 9.40 -15.30
C PRO A 146 -37.47 8.56 -15.02
N PRO A 147 -37.56 7.36 -14.40
CA PRO A 147 -36.39 6.68 -13.82
C PRO A 147 -35.36 6.35 -14.91
N MET A 148 -34.17 6.93 -14.74
CA MET A 148 -33.18 7.15 -15.79
C MET A 148 -31.98 6.20 -15.69
N ASN A 149 -31.27 6.01 -16.82
CA ASN A 149 -30.20 5.02 -17.00
C ASN A 149 -28.96 5.29 -16.11
N ARG A 150 -28.11 4.27 -15.90
CA ARG A 150 -26.88 4.32 -15.05
C ARG A 150 -25.91 5.48 -15.39
N TRP A 151 -26.04 6.10 -16.56
CA TRP A 151 -25.19 7.19 -17.07
C TRP A 151 -25.64 8.61 -16.66
N GLU A 152 -26.79 8.76 -15.98
CA GLU A 152 -27.37 10.07 -15.61
C GLU A 152 -27.30 10.40 -14.11
N ARG A 153 -26.65 9.56 -13.29
CA ARG A 153 -26.17 10.01 -11.97
C ARG A 153 -25.00 10.97 -12.22
N GLY A 154 -25.03 12.16 -11.61
CA GLY A 154 -23.92 13.11 -11.67
C GLY A 154 -22.56 12.45 -11.33
N LEU A 155 -21.47 13.09 -11.74
CA LEU A 155 -20.13 12.48 -11.58
C LEU A 155 -19.79 12.18 -10.12
N GLU A 156 -19.27 10.98 -9.90
CA GLU A 156 -18.63 10.58 -8.65
C GLU A 156 -17.31 11.33 -8.46
N VAL A 157 -16.88 11.55 -7.21
CA VAL A 157 -15.67 12.35 -6.90
C VAL A 157 -14.42 11.85 -7.64
N TRP A 158 -14.24 10.52 -7.75
CA TRP A 158 -13.09 9.95 -8.46
C TRP A 158 -13.14 10.24 -9.98
N GLN A 159 -14.33 10.31 -10.58
CA GLN A 159 -14.48 10.65 -11.99
C GLN A 159 -14.16 12.13 -12.24
N ILE A 160 -14.55 12.99 -11.30
CA ILE A 160 -14.24 14.42 -11.31
C ILE A 160 -12.72 14.62 -11.27
N GLU A 161 -12.05 13.92 -10.36
CA GLU A 161 -10.59 13.96 -10.21
C GLU A 161 -9.88 13.49 -11.48
N GLU A 162 -10.22 12.32 -12.02
CA GLU A 162 -9.57 11.80 -13.23
C GLU A 162 -9.78 12.69 -14.46
N ARG A 163 -10.97 13.28 -14.63
CA ARG A 163 -11.23 14.26 -15.70
C ARG A 163 -10.42 15.52 -15.50
N TYR A 164 -10.33 16.04 -14.28
CA TYR A 164 -9.52 17.21 -13.97
C TYR A 164 -8.02 16.93 -14.21
N ARG A 165 -7.51 15.74 -13.84
CA ARG A 165 -6.11 15.34 -14.11
C ARG A 165 -5.79 15.40 -15.59
N ALA A 166 -6.67 14.86 -16.45
CA ALA A 166 -6.49 14.90 -17.89
C ALA A 166 -6.45 16.35 -18.44
N LEU A 167 -7.35 17.21 -17.96
CA LEU A 167 -7.39 18.62 -18.36
C LEU A 167 -6.14 19.39 -17.89
N ALA A 168 -5.69 19.15 -16.66
CA ALA A 168 -4.50 19.79 -16.11
C ALA A 168 -3.24 19.46 -16.92
N GLN A 169 -3.09 18.21 -17.36
CA GLN A 169 -1.99 17.80 -18.24
C GLN A 169 -1.99 18.54 -19.58
N LEU A 170 -3.17 18.70 -20.19
CA LEU A 170 -3.31 19.43 -21.46
C LEU A 170 -3.01 20.92 -21.27
N GLN A 171 -3.56 21.55 -20.23
CA GLN A 171 -3.31 22.96 -19.95
C GLN A 171 -1.83 23.23 -19.62
N SER A 172 -1.18 22.39 -18.81
CA SER A 172 0.25 22.49 -18.50
C SER A 172 1.12 22.36 -19.76
N THR A 173 0.74 21.46 -20.69
CA THR A 173 1.42 21.32 -21.98
C THR A 173 1.33 22.61 -22.79
N LEU A 174 0.16 23.23 -22.88
CA LEU A 174 0.00 24.50 -23.58
C LEU A 174 0.79 25.65 -22.91
N TRP A 175 0.81 25.74 -21.58
CA TRP A 175 1.60 26.75 -20.87
C TRP A 175 3.11 26.66 -21.15
N SER A 176 3.61 25.46 -21.45
CA SER A 176 5.03 25.21 -21.72
C SER A 176 5.35 25.04 -23.21
N PHE A 177 4.37 25.17 -24.10
CA PHE A 177 4.47 24.76 -25.51
C PHE A 177 5.60 25.47 -26.26
N PHE A 178 5.74 26.78 -26.06
CA PHE A 178 6.79 27.60 -26.67
C PHE A 178 7.94 27.94 -25.71
N GLU A 179 7.90 27.42 -24.48
CA GLU A 179 8.87 27.77 -23.43
C GLU A 179 10.17 26.98 -23.59
N ARG A 180 11.31 27.58 -23.22
CA ARG A 180 12.63 26.96 -23.38
C ARG A 180 13.37 26.92 -22.05
N ALA A 181 13.89 25.74 -21.70
CA ALA A 181 14.53 25.51 -20.40
C ALA A 181 15.97 26.06 -20.28
N CYS A 182 16.63 26.40 -21.39
CA CYS A 182 18.03 26.82 -21.40
C CYS A 182 18.20 28.32 -21.10
N PRO A 183 19.29 28.73 -20.42
CA PRO A 183 19.53 30.12 -20.08
C PRO A 183 19.68 30.98 -21.34
N ALA A 184 18.90 32.05 -21.44
CA ALA A 184 19.04 33.07 -22.47
C ALA A 184 18.57 34.43 -21.92
N TYR A 185 18.97 35.53 -22.55
CA TYR A 185 18.52 36.87 -22.15
C TYR A 185 18.13 37.77 -23.33
N ASP A 186 18.40 37.34 -24.56
CA ASP A 186 18.05 38.09 -25.77
C ASP A 186 18.00 37.17 -26.99
N GLY A 187 17.39 37.63 -28.10
CA GLY A 187 17.26 36.90 -29.35
C GLY A 187 17.22 37.85 -30.56
N SER A 188 17.74 37.40 -31.71
CA SER A 188 17.88 38.25 -32.91
C SER A 188 16.69 38.21 -33.86
N LYS A 189 16.32 37.01 -34.33
CA LYS A 189 15.29 36.81 -35.36
C LYS A 189 14.24 35.79 -34.99
N ILE A 190 14.49 34.92 -34.03
CA ILE A 190 13.58 33.84 -33.64
C ILE A 190 13.19 34.12 -32.19
N PRO A 191 11.89 34.11 -31.85
CA PRO A 191 11.46 34.29 -30.49
C PRO A 191 11.95 33.11 -29.65
N TRP A 192 12.57 33.44 -28.52
CA TRP A 192 13.13 32.44 -27.62
C TRP A 192 12.23 32.14 -26.42
N PHE A 193 11.47 33.15 -25.99
CA PHE A 193 10.65 33.09 -24.78
C PHE A 193 9.17 33.14 -25.13
N PHE A 194 8.35 32.34 -24.44
CA PHE A 194 6.91 32.39 -24.57
C PHE A 194 6.31 33.52 -23.75
N ASP A 195 6.78 33.70 -22.51
CA ASP A 195 6.36 34.83 -21.67
C ASP A 195 6.94 36.16 -22.20
N PRO A 196 6.11 37.12 -22.62
CA PRO A 196 6.56 38.43 -23.09
C PRO A 196 7.40 39.22 -22.07
N SER A 197 7.21 38.99 -20.77
CA SER A 197 7.96 39.69 -19.71
C SER A 197 9.46 39.38 -19.74
N TYR A 198 9.86 38.24 -20.30
CA TYR A 198 11.27 37.86 -20.40
C TYR A 198 12.08 38.76 -21.35
N TYR A 199 11.44 39.41 -22.33
CA TYR A 199 12.10 40.38 -23.20
C TYR A 199 12.34 41.74 -22.53
N GLN A 200 11.76 41.96 -21.34
CA GLN A 200 11.97 43.17 -20.53
C GLN A 200 13.01 42.93 -19.42
N SER A 201 13.46 41.69 -19.24
CA SER A 201 14.42 41.31 -18.20
C SER A 201 15.82 41.83 -18.53
N ARG A 202 16.51 42.40 -17.53
CA ARG A 202 17.93 42.80 -17.63
C ARG A 202 18.90 41.66 -17.28
N GLY A 203 18.38 40.50 -16.86
CA GLY A 203 19.17 39.36 -16.39
C GLY A 203 18.98 38.11 -17.26
N VAL A 204 19.76 37.07 -16.96
CA VAL A 204 19.62 35.77 -17.63
C VAL A 204 18.30 35.12 -17.23
N ASN A 205 17.41 34.93 -18.21
CA ASN A 205 16.20 34.13 -18.04
C ASN A 205 16.62 32.67 -18.05
N TYR A 206 16.51 32.05 -16.88
CA TYR A 206 16.82 30.64 -16.71
C TYR A 206 15.85 30.07 -15.69
N ASP A 207 15.05 29.09 -16.09
CA ASP A 207 14.03 28.49 -15.22
C ASP A 207 14.58 28.02 -13.87
N ARG A 208 15.83 27.54 -13.85
CA ARG A 208 16.54 27.19 -12.62
C ARG A 208 16.67 28.37 -11.65
N PHE A 209 16.78 29.59 -12.14
CA PHE A 209 16.90 30.81 -11.33
C PHE A 209 15.57 31.34 -10.78
N ALA A 210 14.47 30.62 -11.04
CA ALA A 210 13.07 30.90 -10.72
C ALA A 210 12.37 31.76 -11.78
N SER A 211 11.49 31.09 -12.55
CA SER A 211 10.59 31.71 -13.51
C SER A 211 9.51 32.56 -12.81
N PRO A 212 8.97 33.60 -13.48
CA PRO A 212 7.84 34.39 -12.96
C PRO A 212 6.63 33.50 -12.63
N ASP A 213 6.34 32.51 -13.49
CA ASP A 213 5.24 31.58 -13.28
C ASP A 213 5.37 30.83 -11.94
N VAL A 214 6.56 30.34 -11.61
CA VAL A 214 6.79 29.65 -10.32
C VAL A 214 6.60 30.60 -9.14
N ARG A 215 7.07 31.86 -9.25
CA ARG A 215 6.89 32.88 -8.19
C ARG A 215 5.43 33.22 -7.94
N ASP A 216 4.62 33.27 -8.98
CA ASP A 216 3.17 33.49 -8.85
C ASP A 216 2.47 32.32 -8.15
N HIS A 217 2.93 31.08 -8.37
CA HIS A 217 2.44 29.92 -7.63
C HIS A 217 2.94 29.91 -6.17
N GLU A 218 4.18 30.34 -5.94
CA GLU A 218 4.75 30.48 -4.60
C GLU A 218 3.95 31.46 -3.73
N GLN A 219 3.64 32.64 -4.26
CA GLN A 219 2.86 33.65 -3.55
C GLN A 219 1.42 33.18 -3.31
N ARG A 220 0.75 32.62 -4.32
CA ARG A 220 -0.63 32.10 -4.16
C ARG A 220 -0.70 30.97 -3.14
N LEU A 221 0.30 30.10 -3.08
CA LEU A 221 0.35 29.02 -2.10
C LEU A 221 0.57 29.58 -0.69
N LEU A 222 1.45 30.57 -0.52
CA LEU A 222 1.64 31.24 0.77
C LEU A 222 0.33 31.86 1.29
N ASP A 223 -0.40 32.56 0.41
CA ASP A 223 -1.68 33.19 0.72
C ASP A 223 -2.77 32.14 1.06
N THR A 224 -2.72 30.98 0.39
CA THR A 224 -3.63 29.85 0.65
C THR A 224 -3.42 29.28 2.06
N LEU A 225 -2.17 29.05 2.45
CA LEU A 225 -1.83 28.40 3.72
C LEU A 225 -2.11 29.28 4.94
N GLN A 226 -2.01 30.61 4.79
CA GLN A 226 -2.15 31.58 5.89
C GLN A 226 -1.30 31.17 7.12
N VAL A 227 -0.01 30.94 6.91
CA VAL A 227 0.95 30.54 7.96
C VAL A 227 1.29 31.64 8.96
N GLY A 228 0.66 32.81 8.84
CA GLY A 228 0.90 34.00 9.65
C GLY A 228 1.70 35.07 8.91
N SER A 229 1.86 36.23 9.56
CA SER A 229 2.44 37.43 8.92
C SER A 229 3.72 37.98 9.57
N ASN A 230 4.01 37.59 10.81
CA ASN A 230 5.24 38.03 11.47
C ASN A 230 6.48 37.49 10.74
N GLN A 231 7.60 38.21 10.85
CA GLN A 231 8.85 37.93 10.13
C GLN A 231 8.76 38.03 8.58
N ASN A 232 7.64 38.54 8.05
CA ASN A 232 7.36 38.69 6.62
C ASN A 232 7.72 37.43 5.80
N PRO A 233 6.98 36.33 5.97
CA PRO A 233 7.36 35.05 5.41
C PRO A 233 7.28 35.05 3.88
N LYS A 234 8.15 34.27 3.25
CA LYS A 234 8.20 33.99 1.81
C LYS A 234 8.23 32.49 1.60
N LEU A 235 7.64 32.01 0.50
CA LEU A 235 7.57 30.60 0.15
C LEU A 235 8.39 30.33 -1.11
N LEU A 236 9.17 29.24 -1.13
CA LEU A 236 9.85 28.74 -2.32
C LEU A 236 9.42 27.30 -2.63
N LEU A 237 8.99 27.06 -3.88
CA LEU A 237 8.62 25.75 -4.38
C LEU A 237 9.85 24.93 -4.81
N MET A 238 9.76 23.62 -4.61
CA MET A 238 10.82 22.64 -4.81
C MET A 238 10.27 21.40 -5.53
N SER A 239 11.14 20.63 -6.19
CA SER A 239 10.76 19.46 -6.98
C SER A 239 10.21 18.28 -6.16
N SER A 240 10.36 18.27 -4.84
CA SER A 240 9.76 17.29 -3.91
C SER A 240 9.86 17.78 -2.45
N GLY A 241 9.18 17.11 -1.51
CA GLY A 241 9.37 17.34 -0.07
C GLY A 241 10.82 17.10 0.39
N MET A 242 11.47 16.04 -0.13
CA MET A 242 12.88 15.77 0.15
C MET A 242 13.82 16.79 -0.48
N ALA A 243 13.44 17.39 -1.60
CA ALA A 243 14.18 18.52 -2.19
C ALA A 243 14.09 19.77 -1.29
N ALA A 244 12.91 20.04 -0.71
CA ALA A 244 12.73 21.09 0.29
C ALA A 244 13.58 20.83 1.55
N PHE A 245 13.56 19.60 2.06
CA PHE A 245 14.41 19.21 3.19
C PHE A 245 15.90 19.33 2.87
N THR A 246 16.34 18.91 1.67
CA THR A 246 17.74 19.01 1.25
C THR A 246 18.21 20.47 1.26
N VAL A 247 17.38 21.40 0.78
CA VAL A 247 17.70 22.84 0.83
C VAL A 247 17.81 23.34 2.25
N ILE A 248 16.88 22.96 3.14
CA ILE A 248 16.93 23.31 4.56
C ILE A 248 18.17 22.75 5.23
N GLN A 249 18.45 21.46 5.03
CA GLN A 249 19.62 20.79 5.57
C GLN A 249 20.90 21.52 5.15
N GLN A 250 21.05 21.84 3.86
CA GLN A 250 22.22 22.56 3.35
C GLN A 250 22.33 23.95 3.97
N TYR A 251 21.22 24.68 4.10
CA TYR A 251 21.23 25.98 4.76
C TYR A 251 21.66 25.87 6.23
N VAL A 252 21.05 24.96 6.98
CA VAL A 252 21.38 24.71 8.40
C VAL A 252 22.84 24.33 8.54
N VAL A 253 23.33 23.35 7.77
CA VAL A 253 24.74 22.92 7.80
C VAL A 253 25.71 24.09 7.55
N GLN A 254 25.40 24.99 6.61
CA GLN A 254 26.21 26.17 6.34
C GLN A 254 26.23 27.19 7.50
N GLN A 255 25.24 27.15 8.40
CA GLN A 255 25.21 27.99 9.60
C GLN A 255 25.95 27.36 10.79
N LEU A 256 26.26 26.07 10.74
CA LEU A 256 26.84 25.32 11.86
C LEU A 256 28.36 25.15 11.74
N ARG A 257 29.00 24.97 12.88
CA ARG A 257 30.44 24.69 13.03
C ARG A 257 30.67 23.26 13.48
N HIS A 258 31.91 22.80 13.36
CA HIS A 258 32.31 21.50 13.89
C HIS A 258 32.03 21.41 15.40
N GLY A 259 31.31 20.37 15.82
CA GLY A 259 30.93 20.12 17.21
C GLY A 259 29.64 20.83 17.65
N ASP A 260 29.01 21.63 16.79
CA ASP A 260 27.68 22.18 17.10
C ASP A 260 26.64 21.05 17.23
N VAL A 261 25.65 21.31 18.09
CA VAL A 261 24.58 20.36 18.39
C VAL A 261 23.29 20.77 17.67
N VAL A 262 22.64 19.78 17.07
CA VAL A 262 21.26 19.85 16.56
C VAL A 262 20.38 18.98 17.45
N VAL A 263 19.29 19.55 17.95
CA VAL A 263 18.27 18.78 18.66
C VAL A 263 17.13 18.44 17.71
N VAL A 264 16.62 17.22 17.81
CA VAL A 264 15.42 16.78 17.10
C VAL A 264 14.36 16.35 18.11
N SER A 265 13.07 16.47 17.78
CA SER A 265 12.00 15.77 18.51
C SER A 265 12.30 14.28 18.59
N PRO A 266 11.67 13.53 19.53
CA PRO A 266 11.96 12.10 19.68
C PRO A 266 11.90 11.34 18.36
N TYR A 267 10.95 11.72 17.49
CA TYR A 267 10.87 11.32 16.10
C TYR A 267 10.78 12.54 15.17
N ILE A 268 11.45 12.45 14.01
CA ILE A 268 11.15 13.21 12.80
C ILE A 268 11.14 12.21 11.64
N TYR A 269 10.53 12.58 10.50
CA TYR A 269 10.47 11.68 9.35
C TYR A 269 11.83 11.05 8.98
N PHE A 270 11.86 9.73 8.80
CA PHE A 270 13.13 8.99 8.72
C PHE A 270 14.02 9.41 7.54
N GLU A 271 13.43 9.78 6.39
CA GLU A 271 14.18 10.26 5.22
C GLU A 271 14.81 11.65 5.47
N SER A 272 14.25 12.43 6.39
CA SER A 272 14.86 13.68 6.89
C SER A 272 15.93 13.39 7.94
N PHE A 273 15.71 12.37 8.77
CA PHE A 273 16.57 12.05 9.90
C PHE A 273 17.92 11.45 9.52
N GLN A 274 17.92 10.48 8.59
CA GLN A 274 19.14 9.77 8.19
C GLN A 274 20.21 10.70 7.59
N PRO A 275 19.87 11.62 6.66
CA PRO A 275 20.84 12.58 6.14
C PRO A 275 21.43 13.49 7.23
N MET A 276 20.66 13.89 8.23
CA MET A 276 21.17 14.73 9.32
C MET A 276 22.18 13.99 10.19
N ARG A 277 21.87 12.75 10.60
CA ARG A 277 22.81 11.91 11.38
C ARG A 277 24.06 11.52 10.59
N SER A 278 24.02 11.55 9.26
CA SER A 278 25.20 11.27 8.43
C SER A 278 26.28 12.37 8.48
N GLN A 279 25.96 13.56 8.99
CA GLN A 279 26.89 14.69 9.09
C GLN A 279 27.86 14.50 10.28
N ARG A 280 29.01 13.84 10.03
CA ARG A 280 29.97 13.43 11.08
C ARG A 280 30.57 14.57 11.93
N PHE A 281 30.50 15.82 11.47
CA PHE A 281 31.02 16.99 12.21
C PHE A 281 29.97 17.63 13.12
N LEU A 282 28.71 17.17 13.08
CA LEU A 282 27.62 17.62 13.93
C LEU A 282 27.26 16.55 14.97
N SER A 283 26.77 16.99 16.12
CA SER A 283 26.12 16.10 17.09
C SER A 283 24.61 16.24 16.96
N VAL A 284 23.90 15.15 16.68
CA VAL A 284 22.43 15.12 16.59
C VAL A 284 21.87 14.41 17.81
N VAL A 285 21.08 15.12 18.61
CA VAL A 285 20.53 14.64 19.89
C VAL A 285 19.01 14.60 19.82
N ASN A 286 18.40 13.47 20.19
CA ASN A 286 16.96 13.36 20.31
C ASN A 286 16.49 13.92 21.66
N ALA A 287 15.40 14.69 21.68
CA ALA A 287 14.70 15.06 22.90
C ALA A 287 14.09 13.83 23.59
N LYS A 288 13.83 13.94 24.90
CA LYS A 288 13.32 12.81 25.70
C LYS A 288 11.82 12.58 25.53
N GLY A 289 11.06 13.63 25.24
CA GLY A 289 9.60 13.60 25.10
C GLY A 289 9.11 14.52 23.99
N PHE A 290 7.83 14.39 23.64
CA PHE A 290 7.15 15.24 22.64
C PHE A 290 6.59 16.53 23.25
N ASP A 291 6.68 16.72 24.57
CA ASP A 291 6.28 17.98 25.20
C ASP A 291 7.28 19.11 24.89
N PRO A 292 6.81 20.36 24.71
CA PRO A 292 7.66 21.51 24.44
C PRO A 292 8.79 21.70 25.45
N GLU A 293 8.52 21.48 26.74
CA GLU A 293 9.48 21.63 27.83
C GLU A 293 10.68 20.70 27.67
N SER A 294 10.45 19.43 27.30
CA SER A 294 11.51 18.44 27.05
C SER A 294 12.42 18.84 25.89
N LEU A 295 11.84 19.34 24.79
CA LEU A 295 12.61 19.83 23.64
C LEU A 295 13.48 21.03 24.04
N ILE A 296 12.88 22.00 24.74
CA ILE A 296 13.55 23.23 25.19
C ILE A 296 14.67 22.89 26.18
N GLU A 297 14.41 22.05 27.18
CA GLU A 297 15.40 21.62 28.17
C GLU A 297 16.58 20.90 27.50
N THR A 298 16.30 20.03 26.53
CA THR A 298 17.35 19.32 25.77
C THR A 298 18.16 20.29 24.93
N ALA A 299 17.51 21.23 24.23
CA ALA A 299 18.19 22.26 23.43
C ALA A 299 19.08 23.16 24.29
N GLU A 300 18.62 23.59 25.45
CA GLU A 300 19.38 24.44 26.37
C GLU A 300 20.55 23.66 27.01
N ARG A 301 20.31 22.44 27.50
CA ARG A 301 21.34 21.58 28.12
C ARG A 301 22.52 21.32 27.20
N HIS A 302 22.25 21.09 25.92
CA HIS A 302 23.27 20.79 24.91
C HIS A 302 23.73 22.02 24.12
N ASN A 303 23.26 23.22 24.48
CA ASN A 303 23.52 24.46 23.75
C ASN A 303 23.29 24.33 22.22
N ALA A 304 22.15 23.73 21.86
CA ALA A 304 21.81 23.45 20.48
C ALA A 304 21.65 24.72 19.65
N ARG A 305 22.14 24.65 18.40
CA ARG A 305 22.06 25.75 17.42
C ARG A 305 20.85 25.63 16.51
N ALA A 306 20.35 24.43 16.31
CA ALA A 306 19.14 24.16 15.57
C ALA A 306 18.25 23.15 16.30
N VAL A 307 16.94 23.32 16.20
CA VAL A 307 15.92 22.42 16.72
C VAL A 307 15.00 22.01 15.58
N PHE A 308 14.87 20.71 15.30
CA PHE A 308 13.91 20.16 14.34
C PHE A 308 12.75 19.53 15.09
N LEU A 309 11.52 19.83 14.65
CA LEU A 309 10.33 19.27 15.26
C LEU A 309 9.24 19.02 14.22
N ASP A 310 8.42 18.01 14.50
CA ASP A 310 7.22 17.67 13.73
C ASP A 310 6.00 17.99 14.62
N PRO A 311 5.05 18.84 14.21
CA PRO A 311 3.85 19.13 15.01
C PRO A 311 3.02 17.86 15.25
N MET A 312 2.97 16.96 14.26
CA MET A 312 2.43 15.60 14.39
C MET A 312 3.43 14.63 13.76
N SER A 313 3.85 13.63 14.53
CA SER A 313 4.81 12.62 14.11
C SER A 313 4.13 11.43 13.45
N ASN A 314 4.77 10.84 12.44
CA ASN A 314 4.29 9.63 11.78
C ASN A 314 4.64 8.36 12.58
N THR A 315 4.22 8.30 13.85
CA THR A 315 4.37 7.16 14.76
C THR A 315 3.04 6.43 14.95
N VAL A 316 3.08 5.27 15.62
CA VAL A 316 1.86 4.53 15.99
C VAL A 316 0.91 5.36 16.87
N GLY A 317 1.45 6.21 17.74
CA GLY A 317 0.67 7.08 18.63
C GLY A 317 0.24 8.41 17.98
N LEU A 318 0.72 8.70 16.77
CA LEU A 318 0.59 10.02 16.14
C LEU A 318 0.99 11.14 17.11
N ASP A 319 2.12 10.97 17.79
CA ASP A 319 2.57 11.87 18.85
C ASP A 319 2.65 13.31 18.36
N THR A 320 2.13 14.25 19.16
CA THR A 320 1.99 15.65 18.78
C THR A 320 2.81 16.57 19.69
N ILE A 321 3.24 17.71 19.12
CA ILE A 321 3.95 18.77 19.82
C ILE A 321 3.10 20.05 19.78
N ASP A 322 2.83 20.65 20.93
CA ASP A 322 2.18 21.95 21.02
C ASP A 322 3.16 23.06 20.60
N VAL A 323 3.24 23.31 19.29
CA VAL A 323 4.11 24.32 18.69
C VAL A 323 3.78 25.73 19.18
N ARG A 324 2.51 26.00 19.50
CA ARG A 324 2.08 27.31 20.01
C ARG A 324 2.65 27.55 21.41
N ARG A 325 2.56 26.55 22.30
CA ARG A 325 3.19 26.59 23.62
C ARG A 325 4.70 26.66 23.52
N PHE A 326 5.31 25.87 22.62
CA PHE A 326 6.75 25.94 22.35
C PHE A 326 7.18 27.37 21.99
N ALA A 327 6.51 27.99 21.00
CA ALA A 327 6.80 29.36 20.58
C ALA A 327 6.69 30.36 21.75
N HIS A 328 5.60 30.29 22.51
CA HIS A 328 5.40 31.15 23.68
C HIS A 328 6.51 31.01 24.74
N LEU A 329 6.95 29.79 25.02
CA LEU A 329 7.98 29.51 26.02
C LEU A 329 9.36 30.01 25.60
N VAL A 330 9.69 29.98 24.30
CA VAL A 330 11.02 30.38 23.80
C VAL A 330 11.13 31.87 23.51
N SER A 331 10.02 32.53 23.14
CA SER A 331 10.01 33.95 22.73
C SER A 331 10.52 34.94 23.79
N ASN A 332 10.53 34.55 25.07
CA ASN A 332 11.00 35.36 26.19
C ASN A 332 12.29 34.81 26.84
N ARG A 333 12.93 33.80 26.24
CA ARG A 333 14.14 33.17 26.81
C ARG A 333 15.40 33.63 26.09
N GLU A 334 16.34 34.15 26.85
CA GLU A 334 17.61 34.64 26.31
C GLU A 334 18.37 33.54 25.51
N GLY A 335 19.04 33.95 24.43
CA GLY A 335 19.79 33.07 23.53
C GLY A 335 18.97 32.31 22.49
N TRP A 336 17.63 32.34 22.55
CA TRP A 336 16.79 31.68 21.53
C TRP A 336 16.73 32.44 20.19
N ALA A 337 16.97 33.75 20.18
CA ALA A 337 17.08 34.55 18.95
C ALA A 337 18.20 34.07 18.00
N ASP A 338 19.24 33.44 18.55
CA ASP A 338 20.39 32.93 17.80
C ASP A 338 20.20 31.49 17.30
N ARG A 339 19.04 30.86 17.57
CA ARG A 339 18.74 29.48 17.18
C ARG A 339 17.87 29.42 15.93
N LEU A 340 18.03 28.33 15.18
CA LEU A 340 17.12 27.95 14.10
C LEU A 340 16.08 26.96 14.62
N VAL A 341 14.81 27.16 14.28
CA VAL A 341 13.73 26.19 14.50
C VAL A 341 13.21 25.73 13.15
N VAL A 342 13.30 24.43 12.89
CA VAL A 342 12.85 23.79 11.65
C VAL A 342 11.60 22.97 11.95
N ILE A 343 10.54 23.19 11.18
CA ILE A 343 9.22 22.57 11.40
C ILE A 343 8.79 21.83 10.13
N ASP A 344 8.61 20.51 10.23
CA ASP A 344 7.96 19.71 9.19
C ASP A 344 6.44 19.76 9.36
N GLY A 345 5.78 20.60 8.56
CA GLY A 345 4.33 20.77 8.62
C GLY A 345 3.54 19.70 7.87
N THR A 346 4.18 18.73 7.21
CA THR A 346 3.54 17.91 6.16
C THR A 346 2.26 17.22 6.62
N LEU A 347 2.23 16.72 7.86
CA LEU A 347 1.09 15.96 8.39
C LEU A 347 -0.10 16.83 8.81
N VAL A 348 0.13 18.13 9.07
CA VAL A 348 -0.85 19.12 9.55
C VAL A 348 -1.15 20.21 8.49
N SER A 349 -0.38 20.28 7.41
CA SER A 349 -0.52 21.14 6.21
C SER A 349 -1.43 22.37 6.31
N GLY A 350 -0.82 23.54 6.49
CA GLY A 350 -1.53 24.82 6.68
C GLY A 350 -2.41 24.88 7.95
N GLY A 351 -2.36 23.87 8.81
CA GLY A 351 -3.14 23.83 10.06
C GLY A 351 -2.59 24.73 11.16
N THR A 352 -1.34 25.18 11.04
CA THR A 352 -0.65 26.00 12.05
C THR A 352 -0.29 27.39 11.50
N PRO A 353 -0.82 28.49 12.06
CA PRO A 353 -0.37 29.84 11.76
C PRO A 353 0.98 30.12 12.46
N VAL A 354 2.00 29.35 12.09
CA VAL A 354 3.29 29.26 12.80
C VAL A 354 3.93 30.62 13.02
N TYR A 355 3.96 31.50 12.01
CA TYR A 355 4.59 32.81 12.13
C TYR A 355 3.82 33.75 13.07
N ASP A 356 2.51 33.58 13.24
CA ASP A 356 1.76 34.37 14.22
C ASP A 356 2.11 33.97 15.67
N TRP A 357 2.58 32.74 15.89
CA TRP A 357 2.99 32.27 17.22
C TRP A 357 4.42 32.62 17.58
N PHE A 358 5.30 32.66 16.58
CA PHE A 358 6.71 33.00 16.74
C PHE A 358 6.92 34.52 16.63
N ASP A 359 6.61 35.21 17.73
CA ASP A 359 6.76 36.66 17.92
C ASP A 359 7.53 36.98 19.21
N GLY A 360 8.19 38.13 19.28
CA GLY A 360 8.92 38.61 20.46
C GLY A 360 10.44 38.78 20.30
N PRO A 361 11.12 39.41 21.27
CA PRO A 361 12.50 39.87 21.14
C PRO A 361 13.54 38.73 21.13
N HIS A 362 13.21 37.57 21.69
CA HIS A 362 14.07 36.39 21.68
C HIS A 362 13.58 35.29 20.74
N CYS A 363 12.65 35.63 19.83
CA CYS A 363 12.07 34.67 18.90
C CYS A 363 13.15 34.06 17.97
N PRO A 364 13.23 32.73 17.85
CA PRO A 364 14.14 32.09 16.91
C PRO A 364 13.73 32.32 15.45
N LYS A 365 14.68 32.12 14.53
CA LYS A 365 14.36 32.10 13.10
C LYS A 365 13.69 30.77 12.74
N VAL A 366 12.49 30.85 12.17
CA VAL A 366 11.68 29.68 11.84
C VAL A 366 11.80 29.33 10.35
N LEU A 367 12.15 28.08 10.05
CA LEU A 367 12.04 27.48 8.73
C LEU A 367 10.93 26.44 8.77
N TYR A 368 9.91 26.62 7.96
CA TYR A 368 8.78 25.70 7.85
C TYR A 368 8.83 25.01 6.50
N TYR A 369 8.55 23.71 6.42
CA TYR A 369 8.49 23.04 5.13
C TYR A 369 7.43 21.96 5.08
N GLU A 370 7.02 21.62 3.86
CA GLU A 370 6.11 20.52 3.64
C GLU A 370 6.41 19.76 2.35
N SER A 371 5.99 18.50 2.36
CA SER A 371 5.77 17.71 1.17
C SER A 371 4.42 18.05 0.52
N ALA A 372 4.43 18.96 -0.46
CA ALA A 372 3.22 19.47 -1.11
C ALA A 372 2.49 18.45 -2.00
N HIS A 373 3.09 17.31 -2.35
CA HIS A 373 2.38 16.25 -3.07
C HIS A 373 1.34 15.49 -2.23
N LYS A 374 1.18 15.85 -0.97
CA LYS A 374 0.14 15.31 -0.07
C LYS A 374 -1.16 16.11 -0.22
N TYR A 375 -1.43 17.01 0.72
CA TYR A 375 -2.71 17.71 0.82
C TYR A 375 -2.89 18.82 -0.23
N ILE A 376 -1.82 19.51 -0.62
CA ILE A 376 -1.88 20.66 -1.55
C ILE A 376 -2.38 20.25 -2.95
N GLN A 377 -2.08 19.02 -3.38
CA GLN A 377 -2.54 18.51 -4.67
C GLN A 377 -3.96 17.93 -4.65
N LEU A 378 -4.69 18.03 -3.53
CA LEU A 378 -6.07 17.54 -3.39
C LEU A 378 -6.23 16.04 -3.70
N GLY A 379 -5.16 15.25 -3.59
CA GLY A 379 -5.16 13.83 -3.96
C GLY A 379 -4.98 13.54 -5.46
N LEU A 380 -4.73 14.55 -6.29
CA LEU A 380 -4.54 14.40 -7.74
C LEU A 380 -3.21 13.72 -8.12
N ASP A 381 -2.20 13.77 -7.26
CA ASP A 381 -0.90 13.08 -7.44
C ASP A 381 -0.35 13.24 -8.87
N LEU A 382 -0.19 14.49 -9.30
CA LEU A 382 0.24 14.85 -10.66
C LEU A 382 1.76 15.04 -10.75
N ILE A 383 2.37 15.53 -9.67
CA ILE A 383 3.80 15.84 -9.60
C ILE A 383 4.36 15.52 -8.23
N MET A 384 5.67 15.31 -8.13
CA MET A 384 6.36 15.51 -6.86
C MET A 384 6.51 17.02 -6.61
N CYS A 385 6.30 17.46 -5.37
CA CYS A 385 6.40 18.86 -5.00
C CYS A 385 6.68 19.00 -3.50
N GLY A 386 7.46 20.00 -3.14
CA GLY A 386 7.64 20.46 -1.76
C GLY A 386 7.79 21.98 -1.72
N TYR A 387 7.80 22.55 -0.52
CA TYR A 387 8.13 23.96 -0.35
C TYR A 387 8.81 24.23 0.98
N VAL A 388 9.49 25.37 1.03
CA VAL A 388 10.01 25.98 2.25
C VAL A 388 9.36 27.34 2.43
N VAL A 389 8.89 27.63 3.63
CA VAL A 389 8.54 28.97 4.09
C VAL A 389 9.62 29.45 5.04
N MET A 390 10.06 30.69 4.85
CA MET A 390 11.11 31.30 5.65
C MET A 390 10.90 32.83 5.76
N PRO A 391 11.54 33.50 6.73
CA PRO A 391 11.63 34.95 6.74
C PRO A 391 12.25 35.51 5.46
N GLU A 392 11.77 36.66 4.99
CA GLU A 392 12.25 37.30 3.77
C GLU A 392 13.78 37.49 3.73
N ILE A 393 14.38 37.81 4.87
CA ILE A 393 15.83 37.99 5.01
C ILE A 393 16.64 36.74 4.62
N LEU A 394 16.04 35.54 4.66
CA LEU A 394 16.70 34.28 4.32
C LEU A 394 16.54 33.88 2.84
N VAL A 395 15.66 34.57 2.09
CA VAL A 395 15.37 34.24 0.68
C VAL A 395 16.64 34.17 -0.18
N PRO A 396 17.59 35.14 -0.15
CA PRO A 396 18.74 35.10 -1.04
C PRO A 396 19.62 33.85 -0.84
N ALA A 397 19.83 33.45 0.42
CA ALA A 397 20.65 32.28 0.75
C ALA A 397 19.96 30.97 0.36
N ILE A 398 18.69 30.80 0.73
CA ILE A 398 17.91 29.58 0.46
C ILE A 398 17.65 29.42 -1.04
N GLN A 399 17.37 30.52 -1.76
CA GLN A 399 17.20 30.51 -3.21
C GLN A 399 18.49 30.09 -3.93
N LEU A 400 19.65 30.57 -3.50
CA LEU A 400 20.93 30.16 -4.08
C LEU A 400 21.18 28.66 -3.88
N ILE A 401 20.90 28.14 -2.68
CA ILE A 401 21.01 26.69 -2.40
C ILE A 401 20.06 25.90 -3.30
N ARG A 402 18.81 26.33 -3.43
CA ARG A 402 17.83 25.71 -4.34
C ARG A 402 18.35 25.65 -5.79
N GLN A 403 18.90 26.76 -6.28
CA GLN A 403 19.43 26.89 -7.64
C GLN A 403 20.65 26.00 -7.89
N THR A 404 21.57 25.96 -6.93
CA THR A 404 22.84 25.22 -7.04
C THR A 404 22.67 23.71 -6.85
N THR A 405 21.73 23.30 -6.01
CA THR A 405 21.36 21.88 -5.82
C THR A 405 20.44 21.35 -6.92
N GLY A 406 19.90 22.22 -7.78
CA GLY A 406 18.99 21.80 -8.87
C GLY A 406 17.63 21.32 -8.38
N THR A 407 17.22 21.71 -7.18
CA THR A 407 15.98 21.27 -6.50
C THR A 407 14.75 22.09 -6.86
N VAL A 408 14.84 22.91 -7.91
CA VAL A 408 13.83 23.87 -8.35
C VAL A 408 12.60 23.16 -8.92
N LEU A 409 11.40 23.69 -8.64
CA LEU A 409 10.20 23.30 -9.37
C LEU A 409 10.13 24.04 -10.71
N TYR A 410 10.06 23.31 -11.83
CA TYR A 410 9.97 23.91 -13.17
C TYR A 410 8.56 24.41 -13.50
N SER A 411 8.46 25.43 -14.35
CA SER A 411 7.21 26.10 -14.73
C SER A 411 6.12 25.12 -15.20
N ARG A 412 6.48 24.14 -16.04
CA ARG A 412 5.55 23.09 -16.49
C ARG A 412 4.88 22.36 -15.32
N ASN A 413 5.66 22.02 -14.30
CA ASN A 413 5.14 21.34 -13.12
C ASN A 413 4.33 22.29 -12.22
N ALA A 414 4.72 23.56 -12.11
CA ALA A 414 3.94 24.55 -11.35
C ALA A 414 2.50 24.65 -11.87
N PHE A 415 2.29 24.62 -13.19
CA PHE A 415 0.95 24.64 -13.80
C PHE A 415 0.12 23.36 -13.60
N LEU A 416 0.71 22.28 -13.06
CA LEU A 416 -0.04 21.09 -12.65
C LEU A 416 -0.59 21.21 -11.22
N LEU A 417 -0.18 22.22 -10.46
CA LEU A 417 -0.77 22.48 -9.15
C LEU A 417 -2.21 22.99 -9.30
N PRO A 418 -3.18 22.46 -8.53
CA PRO A 418 -4.54 22.96 -8.59
C PRO A 418 -4.61 24.42 -8.11
N PRO A 419 -5.46 25.28 -8.72
CA PRO A 419 -5.62 26.68 -8.35
C PRO A 419 -6.45 26.83 -7.07
N ILE A 420 -5.91 26.33 -5.96
CA ILE A 420 -6.52 26.40 -4.64
C ILE A 420 -6.37 27.80 -4.05
N ASP A 421 -7.30 28.14 -3.17
CA ASP A 421 -7.22 29.26 -2.25
C ASP A 421 -7.48 28.77 -0.83
N ASN A 422 -7.29 29.66 0.13
CA ASN A 422 -7.48 29.38 1.55
C ASN A 422 -8.82 28.68 1.85
N ARG A 423 -9.90 29.18 1.22
CA ARG A 423 -11.25 28.69 1.44
C ARG A 423 -11.44 27.25 0.95
N VAL A 424 -11.03 26.94 -0.29
CA VAL A 424 -11.13 25.59 -0.86
C VAL A 424 -10.25 24.62 -0.07
N PHE A 425 -9.02 25.02 0.23
CA PHE A 425 -8.05 24.17 0.90
C PHE A 425 -8.51 23.80 2.31
N HIS A 426 -8.86 24.79 3.16
CA HIS A 426 -9.28 24.49 4.53
C HIS A 426 -10.64 23.82 4.64
N PHE A 427 -11.57 24.07 3.70
CA PHE A 427 -12.81 23.30 3.64
C PHE A 427 -12.52 21.80 3.45
N ARG A 428 -11.62 21.46 2.51
CA ARG A 428 -11.20 20.07 2.29
C ARG A 428 -10.51 19.50 3.53
N MET A 429 -9.59 20.25 4.14
CA MET A 429 -8.87 19.79 5.33
C MET A 429 -9.81 19.52 6.52
N SER A 430 -10.78 20.41 6.76
CA SER A 430 -11.82 20.18 7.77
C SER A 430 -12.59 18.89 7.50
N ARG A 431 -13.01 18.66 6.24
CA ARG A 431 -13.74 17.45 5.88
C ARG A 431 -12.92 16.17 6.06
N LEU A 432 -11.63 16.22 5.74
CA LEU A 432 -10.70 15.11 6.00
C LEU A 432 -10.58 14.80 7.49
N THR A 433 -10.46 15.84 8.33
CA THR A 433 -10.41 15.70 9.79
C THR A 433 -11.72 15.16 10.36
N ASP A 434 -12.88 15.69 9.94
CA ASP A 434 -14.18 15.22 10.41
C ASP A 434 -14.38 13.73 10.08
N ASN A 435 -13.96 13.31 8.89
CA ASN A 435 -14.01 11.91 8.46
C ASN A 435 -13.05 11.03 9.27
N ALA A 436 -11.82 11.49 9.52
CA ALA A 436 -10.84 10.76 10.31
C ALA A 436 -11.27 10.61 11.78
N GLU A 437 -11.84 11.66 12.39
CA GLU A 437 -12.42 11.59 13.73
C GLU A 437 -13.63 10.64 13.79
N LYS A 438 -14.51 10.68 12.79
CA LYS A 438 -15.65 9.76 12.70
C LYS A 438 -15.17 8.31 12.56
N LEU A 439 -14.20 8.06 11.68
CA LEU A 439 -13.64 6.73 11.50
C LEU A 439 -12.96 6.22 12.78
N HIS A 440 -12.13 7.04 13.42
CA HIS A 440 -11.47 6.72 14.69
C HIS A 440 -12.49 6.25 15.73
N ARG A 441 -13.59 6.99 15.94
CA ARG A 441 -14.64 6.59 16.91
C ARG A 441 -15.28 5.25 16.58
N LEU A 442 -15.56 4.99 15.30
CA LEU A 442 -16.18 3.73 14.86
C LEU A 442 -15.24 2.54 15.05
N LEU A 443 -13.96 2.72 14.70
CA LEU A 443 -12.95 1.68 14.87
C LEU A 443 -12.63 1.44 16.35
N ASP A 444 -12.44 2.50 17.14
CA ASP A 444 -12.16 2.39 18.57
C ASP A 444 -13.22 1.53 19.26
N VAL A 445 -14.50 1.80 19.03
CA VAL A 445 -15.59 1.01 19.62
C VAL A 445 -15.61 -0.43 19.08
N GLY A 446 -15.41 -0.61 17.78
CA GLY A 446 -15.52 -1.92 17.12
C GLY A 446 -14.31 -2.85 17.28
N SER A 447 -13.15 -2.33 17.69
CA SER A 447 -11.89 -3.10 17.74
C SER A 447 -11.20 -3.12 19.09
N ARG A 448 -11.82 -2.65 20.18
CA ARG A 448 -11.18 -2.57 21.53
C ARG A 448 -10.50 -3.86 22.00
N THR A 449 -11.06 -5.01 21.65
CA THR A 449 -10.49 -6.31 22.05
C THR A 449 -9.37 -6.79 21.13
N MET A 450 -9.23 -6.20 19.94
CA MET A 450 -8.34 -6.64 18.88
C MET A 450 -7.15 -5.68 18.65
N ALA A 451 -7.36 -4.37 18.86
CA ALA A 451 -6.38 -3.35 18.53
C ALA A 451 -6.61 -2.04 19.27
N GLU A 452 -5.53 -1.29 19.44
CA GLU A 452 -5.52 0.12 19.82
C GLU A 452 -5.60 0.99 18.57
N VAL A 453 -6.46 2.01 18.57
CA VAL A 453 -6.70 2.91 17.44
C VAL A 453 -6.46 4.36 17.88
N THR A 454 -5.62 5.09 17.13
CA THR A 454 -5.17 6.42 17.55
C THR A 454 -5.45 7.50 16.50
N PHE A 455 -5.78 8.70 16.99
CA PHE A 455 -6.02 9.94 16.26
C PHE A 455 -5.60 11.14 17.16
N PRO A 456 -5.06 12.25 16.63
CA PRO A 456 -4.51 13.36 17.43
C PRO A 456 -5.59 14.25 18.09
N HIS A 457 -6.30 13.78 19.11
CA HIS A 457 -7.46 14.50 19.70
C HIS A 457 -7.18 15.91 20.27
N HIS A 458 -5.94 16.22 20.64
CA HIS A 458 -5.56 17.50 21.25
C HIS A 458 -5.34 18.65 20.24
N TRP A 459 -5.50 18.41 18.94
CA TRP A 459 -5.19 19.43 17.90
C TRP A 459 -5.94 20.76 18.10
N ARG A 460 -7.19 20.71 18.60
CA ARG A 460 -8.01 21.91 18.89
C ARG A 460 -7.43 22.72 20.05
N GLU A 461 -6.95 22.04 21.09
CA GLU A 461 -6.35 22.66 22.28
C GLU A 461 -5.05 23.37 21.91
N TYR A 462 -4.29 22.83 20.96
CA TYR A 462 -3.06 23.43 20.43
C TYR A 462 -3.32 24.60 19.46
N GLY A 463 -4.59 24.90 19.16
CA GLY A 463 -4.98 25.98 18.26
C GLY A 463 -4.75 25.68 16.79
N TRP A 464 -4.68 24.39 16.41
CA TRP A 464 -4.61 24.01 14.99
C TRP A 464 -5.97 24.23 14.33
N ARG A 465 -5.97 24.50 13.02
CA ARG A 465 -7.22 24.66 12.23
C ARG A 465 -7.91 23.33 11.94
N HIS A 466 -7.16 22.22 11.96
CA HIS A 466 -7.64 20.86 11.69
C HIS A 466 -6.63 19.83 12.22
N GLY A 467 -7.03 18.55 12.29
CA GLY A 467 -6.24 17.45 12.87
C GLY A 467 -5.57 16.53 11.84
N GLY A 468 -5.60 16.88 10.55
CA GLY A 468 -5.15 16.00 9.47
C GLY A 468 -6.13 14.86 9.17
N ASN A 469 -5.65 13.82 8.47
CA ASN A 469 -6.51 12.73 7.99
C ASN A 469 -6.02 11.32 8.36
N VAL A 470 -5.10 11.20 9.31
CA VAL A 470 -4.42 9.94 9.61
C VAL A 470 -5.01 9.31 10.87
N VAL A 471 -5.31 8.00 10.77
CA VAL A 471 -5.66 7.13 11.89
C VAL A 471 -4.67 5.96 11.89
N THR A 472 -4.20 5.55 13.06
CA THR A 472 -3.28 4.41 13.21
C THR A 472 -3.92 3.28 14.00
N VAL A 473 -3.49 2.05 13.72
CA VAL A 473 -4.00 0.83 14.37
C VAL A 473 -2.83 -0.05 14.78
N ARG A 474 -2.82 -0.47 16.04
CA ARG A 474 -1.86 -1.42 16.64
C ARG A 474 -2.59 -2.62 17.20
N PHE A 475 -2.36 -3.81 16.65
CA PHE A 475 -3.06 -5.03 17.08
C PHE A 475 -2.56 -5.55 18.43
N HIS A 476 -3.47 -6.08 19.25
CA HIS A 476 -3.18 -6.79 20.47
C HIS A 476 -2.79 -8.24 20.14
N GLY A 477 -1.53 -8.60 20.32
CA GLY A 477 -1.05 -9.96 20.09
C GLY A 477 0.39 -10.00 19.62
N ARG A 478 1.18 -10.91 20.19
CA ARG A 478 2.61 -11.01 19.87
C ARG A 478 2.79 -11.39 18.40
N GLY A 479 3.49 -10.55 17.65
CA GLY A 479 3.81 -10.79 16.24
C GLY A 479 2.77 -10.28 15.24
N LEU A 480 1.56 -9.88 15.66
CA LEU A 480 0.51 -9.38 14.76
C LEU A 480 0.87 -8.05 14.08
N ASN A 481 1.86 -7.33 14.61
CA ASN A 481 2.30 -6.06 14.07
C ASN A 481 3.55 -6.20 13.17
N LYS A 482 4.02 -7.42 12.88
CA LYS A 482 5.14 -7.60 11.95
C LYS A 482 4.67 -7.37 10.51
N LYS A 483 5.53 -6.76 9.71
CA LYS A 483 5.24 -6.31 8.34
C LYS A 483 4.52 -7.37 7.46
N PRO A 484 4.98 -8.64 7.35
CA PRO A 484 4.29 -9.62 6.50
C PRO A 484 2.84 -9.92 6.93
N TYR A 485 2.54 -9.79 8.22
CA TYR A 485 1.19 -10.02 8.73
C TYR A 485 0.30 -8.78 8.58
N LEU A 486 0.85 -7.57 8.70
CA LEU A 486 0.11 -6.35 8.36
C LEU A 486 -0.20 -6.24 6.86
N GLU A 487 0.70 -6.71 5.99
CA GLU A 487 0.41 -6.83 4.55
C GLU A 487 -0.78 -7.75 4.29
N ARG A 488 -0.85 -8.88 5.01
CA ARG A 488 -2.00 -9.79 4.97
C ARG A 488 -3.26 -9.12 5.53
N CYS A 489 -3.15 -8.37 6.62
CA CYS A 489 -4.27 -7.61 7.17
C CYS A 489 -4.84 -6.64 6.12
N CYS A 490 -3.97 -5.94 5.39
CA CYS A 490 -4.39 -5.07 4.29
C CYS A 490 -5.15 -5.86 3.22
N ASP A 491 -4.69 -7.06 2.85
CA ASP A 491 -5.38 -7.90 1.85
C ASP A 491 -6.78 -8.34 2.35
N GLU A 492 -6.93 -8.69 3.62
CA GLU A 492 -8.25 -9.02 4.20
C GLU A 492 -9.18 -7.79 4.28
N ILE A 493 -8.63 -6.60 4.55
CA ILE A 493 -9.39 -5.34 4.49
C ILE A 493 -9.85 -5.04 3.06
N LEU A 494 -9.01 -5.25 2.05
CA LEU A 494 -9.41 -5.04 0.65
C LEU A 494 -10.55 -5.97 0.23
N ARG A 495 -10.51 -7.25 0.61
CA ARG A 495 -11.63 -8.18 0.36
C ARG A 495 -12.91 -7.73 1.06
N ALA A 496 -12.81 -7.34 2.32
CA ALA A 496 -13.96 -6.82 3.05
C ALA A 496 -14.50 -5.51 2.43
N ALA A 497 -13.64 -4.69 1.84
CA ALA A 497 -14.05 -3.49 1.10
C ALA A 497 -14.79 -3.82 -0.20
N GLU A 498 -14.36 -4.84 -0.94
CA GLU A 498 -15.05 -5.36 -2.12
C GLU A 498 -16.46 -5.86 -1.77
N GLU A 499 -16.60 -6.60 -0.67
CA GLU A 499 -17.89 -7.11 -0.18
C GLU A 499 -18.83 -5.98 0.29
N GLU A 500 -18.30 -4.96 0.95
CA GLU A 500 -19.05 -3.76 1.38
C GLU A 500 -19.31 -2.77 0.23
N GLY A 501 -18.76 -3.01 -0.96
CA GLY A 501 -18.90 -2.13 -2.12
C GLY A 501 -18.24 -0.76 -1.95
N VAL A 502 -17.16 -0.66 -1.17
CA VAL A 502 -16.42 0.59 -0.93
C VAL A 502 -15.01 0.55 -1.51
N HIS A 503 -14.54 1.73 -1.93
CA HIS A 503 -13.20 1.87 -2.47
C HIS A 503 -12.18 2.16 -1.35
N ILE A 504 -11.22 1.24 -1.18
CA ILE A 504 -10.04 1.41 -0.33
C ILE A 504 -8.81 1.03 -1.17
N VAL A 505 -7.74 1.80 -1.04
CA VAL A 505 -6.47 1.53 -1.75
C VAL A 505 -5.39 1.10 -0.77
N LYS A 506 -4.73 -0.02 -1.04
CA LYS A 506 -3.48 -0.39 -0.36
C LYS A 506 -2.33 0.40 -0.98
N GLY A 507 -1.70 1.28 -0.21
CA GLY A 507 -0.59 2.09 -0.70
C GLY A 507 -0.12 3.17 0.26
N ALA A 508 1.17 3.49 0.15
CA ALA A 508 1.79 4.56 0.93
C ALA A 508 1.23 5.96 0.57
N SER A 509 1.74 6.98 1.27
CA SER A 509 1.33 8.39 1.17
C SER A 509 -0.04 8.70 1.81
N LEU A 510 -0.46 9.97 1.77
CA LEU A 510 -1.64 10.51 2.47
C LEU A 510 -2.17 11.79 1.79
N GLY A 511 -3.37 12.24 2.18
CA GLY A 511 -4.04 13.45 1.65
C GLY A 511 -4.96 13.21 0.44
N PHE A 512 -5.20 11.94 0.09
CA PHE A 512 -6.03 11.53 -1.04
C PHE A 512 -7.53 11.61 -0.74
N SER A 513 -8.34 11.66 -1.80
CA SER A 513 -9.79 11.63 -1.68
C SER A 513 -10.35 10.25 -1.38
N THR A 514 -9.64 9.19 -1.79
CA THR A 514 -9.95 7.80 -1.44
C THR A 514 -9.17 7.39 -0.19
N THR A 515 -9.82 6.65 0.71
CA THR A 515 -9.16 6.08 1.89
C THR A 515 -8.05 5.11 1.50
N ARG A 516 -6.86 5.29 2.10
CA ARG A 516 -5.70 4.41 1.91
C ARG A 516 -5.33 3.68 3.17
N ILE A 517 -4.86 2.45 3.02
CA ILE A 517 -4.26 1.64 4.09
C ILE A 517 -2.82 1.29 3.74
N PHE A 518 -1.94 1.29 4.74
CA PHE A 518 -0.52 1.00 4.54
C PHE A 518 0.11 0.43 5.81
N GLU A 519 0.93 -0.59 5.67
CA GLU A 519 1.83 -1.08 6.71
C GLU A 519 3.00 -0.10 6.91
N ALA A 520 2.87 0.78 7.90
CA ALA A 520 3.85 1.81 8.21
C ALA A 520 4.88 1.31 9.23
N ASP A 521 6.08 1.87 9.16
CA ASP A 521 7.16 1.63 10.12
C ASP A 521 7.63 2.99 10.66
N ALA A 522 7.80 3.09 11.98
CA ALA A 522 8.34 4.28 12.63
C ALA A 522 9.87 4.36 12.50
N PHE A 523 10.55 3.34 11.95
CA PHE A 523 12.01 3.27 11.80
C PHE A 523 12.78 3.58 13.11
N PHE A 524 12.14 3.30 14.25
CA PHE A 524 12.75 3.31 15.58
C PHE A 524 13.29 1.91 15.87
N GLU A 525 14.46 1.82 16.51
CA GLU A 525 14.93 0.54 17.04
C GLU A 525 13.86 -0.04 17.98
N ASP A 526 13.58 -1.33 17.83
CA ASP A 526 12.64 -2.10 18.65
C ASP A 526 11.15 -1.67 18.63
N THR A 527 10.72 -0.86 17.67
CA THR A 527 9.28 -0.62 17.44
C THR A 527 8.70 -1.55 16.38
N ASP A 528 7.55 -2.15 16.68
CA ASP A 528 6.80 -2.91 15.70
C ASP A 528 6.14 -1.96 14.66
N PRO A 529 6.07 -2.37 13.37
CA PRO A 529 5.25 -1.70 12.37
C PRO A 529 3.77 -1.56 12.81
N PHE A 530 3.02 -0.69 12.17
CA PHE A 530 1.61 -0.45 12.48
C PHE A 530 0.79 -0.24 11.21
N LEU A 531 -0.52 -0.44 11.29
CA LEU A 531 -1.42 -0.16 10.19
C LEU A 531 -1.77 1.33 10.21
N ARG A 532 -1.45 2.06 9.15
CA ARG A 532 -1.83 3.46 8.97
C ARG A 532 -2.97 3.57 7.96
N ILE A 533 -3.97 4.37 8.31
CA ILE A 533 -5.13 4.67 7.49
C ILE A 533 -5.11 6.17 7.18
N SER A 534 -5.04 6.53 5.90
CA SER A 534 -5.22 7.90 5.44
C SER A 534 -6.65 8.05 4.92
N VAL A 535 -7.50 8.74 5.66
CA VAL A 535 -8.95 8.77 5.45
C VAL A 535 -9.32 9.72 4.32
N GLY A 536 -10.21 9.29 3.41
CA GLY A 536 -10.67 10.06 2.26
C GLY A 536 -11.72 11.15 2.57
N VAL A 537 -12.21 11.84 1.53
CA VAL A 537 -13.15 12.98 1.65
C VAL A 537 -14.64 12.60 1.56
N GLN A 538 -14.96 11.37 1.18
CA GLN A 538 -16.34 10.89 1.01
C GLN A 538 -16.98 10.53 2.36
N SER A 539 -17.52 11.55 3.04
CA SER A 539 -18.15 11.42 4.37
C SER A 539 -19.28 10.39 4.41
N GLU A 540 -20.02 10.25 3.31
CA GLU A 540 -21.10 9.29 3.11
C GLU A 540 -20.63 7.82 3.15
N HIS A 541 -19.35 7.56 2.84
CA HIS A 541 -18.79 6.20 2.80
C HIS A 541 -18.10 5.80 4.12
N ILE A 542 -17.90 6.72 5.07
CA ILE A 542 -17.07 6.46 6.25
C ILE A 542 -17.58 5.29 7.11
N GLU A 543 -18.90 5.09 7.21
CA GLU A 543 -19.46 3.96 7.95
C GLU A 543 -19.21 2.63 7.24
N SER A 544 -19.37 2.59 5.91
CA SER A 544 -19.07 1.40 5.10
C SER A 544 -17.57 1.09 5.09
N VAL A 545 -16.73 2.12 5.04
CA VAL A 545 -15.27 2.00 5.20
C VAL A 545 -14.92 1.44 6.58
N ALA A 546 -15.59 1.90 7.65
CA ALA A 546 -15.38 1.37 8.99
C ALA A 546 -15.78 -0.11 9.10
N ARG A 547 -16.91 -0.52 8.51
CA ARG A 547 -17.32 -1.93 8.46
C ARG A 547 -16.32 -2.80 7.71
N ALA A 548 -15.85 -2.36 6.54
CA ALA A 548 -14.83 -3.05 5.77
C ALA A 548 -13.54 -3.23 6.58
N LEU A 549 -13.07 -2.16 7.24
CA LEU A 549 -11.89 -2.21 8.11
C LEU A 549 -12.07 -3.19 9.27
N LEU A 550 -13.18 -3.09 10.02
CA LEU A 550 -13.45 -3.97 11.16
C LEU A 550 -13.57 -5.45 10.75
N ASN A 551 -14.25 -5.73 9.64
CA ASN A 551 -14.39 -7.10 9.12
C ASN A 551 -13.04 -7.67 8.68
N GLY A 552 -12.24 -6.91 7.94
CA GLY A 552 -10.88 -7.31 7.53
C GLY A 552 -9.95 -7.51 8.72
N MET A 553 -9.98 -6.59 9.69
CA MET A 553 -9.23 -6.70 10.95
C MET A 553 -9.62 -7.95 11.75
N LYS A 554 -10.91 -8.24 11.88
CA LYS A 554 -11.42 -9.42 12.59
C LYS A 554 -10.95 -10.71 11.92
N ARG A 555 -11.11 -10.83 10.59
CA ARG A 555 -10.62 -11.98 9.81
C ARG A 555 -9.12 -12.17 9.97
N TYR A 556 -8.38 -11.08 9.94
CA TYR A 556 -6.94 -11.08 10.17
C TYR A 556 -6.60 -11.63 11.57
N CYS A 557 -7.18 -11.09 12.64
CA CYS A 557 -6.91 -11.52 14.01
C CYS A 557 -7.24 -13.01 14.23
N VAL A 558 -8.38 -13.48 13.73
CA VAL A 558 -8.78 -14.90 13.82
C VAL A 558 -7.77 -15.81 13.10
N SER A 559 -7.33 -15.40 11.92
CA SER A 559 -6.54 -16.27 11.04
C SER A 559 -5.01 -16.15 11.22
N ALA A 560 -4.54 -15.27 12.12
CA ALA A 560 -3.13 -14.95 12.33
C ALA A 560 -2.52 -15.51 13.62
N MET A 561 -3.31 -16.08 14.55
CA MET A 561 -2.74 -16.75 15.73
C MET A 561 -2.41 -18.22 15.42
N PRO A 562 -1.14 -18.66 15.50
CA PRO A 562 -0.80 -20.06 15.40
C PRO A 562 -1.37 -20.80 16.61
N VAL A 563 -2.43 -21.57 16.40
CA VAL A 563 -2.94 -22.52 17.40
C VAL A 563 -2.42 -23.90 17.01
N ASN A 564 -1.73 -24.57 17.92
CA ASN A 564 -1.40 -25.99 17.81
C ASN A 564 -2.22 -26.73 18.87
N LEU A 565 -3.02 -27.68 18.43
CA LEU A 565 -3.69 -28.67 19.25
C LEU A 565 -2.63 -29.39 20.09
N ASP A 566 -2.85 -29.50 21.39
CA ASP A 566 -2.01 -30.27 22.29
C ASP A 566 -2.85 -31.34 22.97
N VAL A 567 -2.84 -32.53 22.39
CA VAL A 567 -3.63 -33.66 22.90
C VAL A 567 -3.12 -34.13 24.27
N GLY A 568 -1.87 -33.82 24.62
CA GLY A 568 -1.31 -34.14 25.94
C GLY A 568 -2.09 -33.50 27.08
N GLN A 569 -2.72 -32.34 26.84
CA GLN A 569 -3.55 -31.65 27.83
C GLN A 569 -4.87 -32.37 28.12
N GLN A 570 -5.34 -33.21 27.19
CA GLN A 570 -6.61 -33.93 27.31
C GLN A 570 -6.48 -35.28 28.04
N LEU A 571 -5.25 -35.74 28.32
CA LEU A 571 -5.00 -37.05 28.94
C LEU A 571 -5.60 -37.20 30.35
N TYR A 572 -5.95 -36.09 31.01
CA TYR A 572 -6.57 -36.10 32.33
C TYR A 572 -8.11 -36.03 32.29
N ASP A 573 -8.71 -35.91 31.11
CA ASP A 573 -10.16 -35.85 30.93
C ASP A 573 -10.75 -37.25 30.66
N ALA A 574 -11.86 -37.59 31.33
CA ALA A 574 -12.53 -38.88 31.14
C ALA A 574 -13.12 -39.06 29.73
N SER A 575 -13.52 -37.97 29.08
CA SER A 575 -14.04 -37.97 27.72
C SER A 575 -12.98 -38.43 26.71
N PHE A 576 -11.70 -38.13 26.96
CA PHE A 576 -10.58 -38.59 26.13
C PHE A 576 -10.54 -40.12 26.07
N TYR A 577 -10.57 -40.82 27.21
CA TYR A 577 -10.51 -42.29 27.23
C TYR A 577 -11.74 -42.95 26.59
N THR A 578 -12.90 -42.31 26.69
CA THR A 578 -14.13 -42.76 26.01
C THR A 578 -13.99 -42.63 24.49
N ALA A 579 -13.46 -41.51 24.02
CA ALA A 579 -13.14 -41.30 22.61
C ALA A 579 -12.07 -42.28 22.11
N MET A 580 -11.04 -42.56 22.91
CA MET A 580 -9.98 -43.51 22.56
C MET A 580 -10.49 -44.95 22.40
N THR A 581 -11.41 -45.37 23.28
CA THR A 581 -12.05 -46.69 23.16
C THR A 581 -12.83 -46.79 21.84
N SER A 582 -13.59 -45.75 21.51
CA SER A 582 -14.33 -45.68 20.25
C SER A 582 -13.41 -45.70 19.02
N LEU A 583 -12.28 -44.97 19.07
CA LEU A 583 -11.28 -44.96 18.00
C LEU A 583 -10.56 -46.32 17.85
N LEU A 584 -10.33 -47.05 18.93
CA LEU A 584 -9.74 -48.39 18.88
C LEU A 584 -10.64 -49.40 18.17
N GLU A 585 -11.96 -49.33 18.41
CA GLU A 585 -12.94 -50.14 17.67
C GLU A 585 -12.92 -49.81 16.17
N MET A 586 -12.91 -48.51 15.84
CA MET A 586 -12.85 -48.06 14.45
C MET A 586 -11.56 -48.52 13.76
N ARG A 587 -10.42 -48.41 14.45
CA ARG A 587 -9.13 -48.92 13.98
C ARG A 587 -9.15 -50.43 13.74
N THR A 588 -9.81 -51.19 14.61
CA THR A 588 -9.95 -52.64 14.45
C THR A 588 -10.72 -52.99 13.18
N ARG A 589 -11.83 -52.28 12.92
CA ARG A 589 -12.59 -52.42 11.66
C ARG A 589 -11.74 -52.06 10.45
N TYR A 590 -11.04 -50.92 10.50
CA TYR A 590 -10.16 -50.51 9.40
C TYR A 590 -9.04 -51.50 9.11
N THR A 591 -8.42 -52.07 10.14
CA THR A 591 -7.35 -53.07 9.99
C THR A 591 -7.85 -54.34 9.29
N LYS A 592 -9.11 -54.73 9.54
CA LYS A 592 -9.72 -55.92 8.95
C LYS A 592 -10.29 -55.66 7.55
N ASP A 593 -11.13 -54.65 7.43
CA ASP A 593 -11.98 -54.43 6.26
C ASP A 593 -11.32 -53.48 5.24
N ARG A 594 -10.20 -52.83 5.61
CA ARG A 594 -9.43 -51.88 4.78
C ARG A 594 -10.18 -50.61 4.36
N VAL A 595 -11.44 -50.47 4.79
CA VAL A 595 -12.29 -49.30 4.58
C VAL A 595 -13.18 -49.08 5.81
N VAL A 596 -13.34 -47.82 6.22
CA VAL A 596 -14.29 -47.41 7.26
C VAL A 596 -14.95 -46.08 6.92
N PHE A 597 -16.23 -45.97 7.22
CA PHE A 597 -16.98 -44.73 7.18
C PHE A 597 -17.27 -44.26 8.61
N MET A 598 -16.92 -43.02 8.91
CA MET A 598 -17.08 -42.37 10.20
C MET A 598 -18.10 -41.24 10.03
N GLU A 599 -19.30 -41.43 10.57
CA GLU A 599 -20.34 -40.40 10.52
C GLU A 599 -19.93 -39.17 11.33
N GLY A 600 -20.26 -37.98 10.84
CA GLY A 600 -19.91 -36.71 11.48
C GLY A 600 -20.41 -36.61 12.92
N GLY A 601 -21.64 -37.08 13.17
CA GLY A 601 -22.23 -37.12 14.52
C GLY A 601 -21.45 -38.00 15.52
N TRP A 602 -20.82 -39.07 15.04
CA TRP A 602 -19.93 -39.92 15.84
C TRP A 602 -18.54 -39.27 16.01
N LEU A 603 -18.03 -38.61 14.97
CA LEU A 603 -16.69 -38.05 14.95
C LEU A 603 -16.56 -36.76 15.78
N ILE A 604 -17.57 -35.90 15.80
CA ILE A 604 -17.55 -34.60 16.51
C ILE A 604 -17.18 -34.74 18.00
N PRO A 605 -17.83 -35.61 18.81
CA PRO A 605 -17.45 -35.80 20.21
C PRO A 605 -16.00 -36.26 20.39
N ILE A 606 -15.49 -37.10 19.47
CA ILE A 606 -14.10 -37.57 19.50
C ILE A 606 -13.13 -36.42 19.25
N LEU A 607 -13.38 -35.59 18.23
CA LEU A 607 -12.51 -34.44 17.94
C LEU A 607 -12.48 -33.44 19.11
N LYS A 608 -13.62 -33.20 19.76
CA LYS A 608 -13.68 -32.36 20.98
C LYS A 608 -12.86 -32.96 22.13
N ALA A 609 -12.97 -34.27 22.36
CA ALA A 609 -12.21 -34.98 23.38
C ALA A 609 -10.69 -35.00 23.09
N LEU A 610 -10.28 -34.81 21.83
CA LEU A 610 -8.88 -34.60 21.44
C LEU A 610 -8.41 -33.14 21.59
N GLY A 611 -9.30 -32.23 21.99
CA GLY A 611 -9.00 -30.82 22.28
C GLY A 611 -9.42 -29.83 21.20
N ALA A 612 -10.21 -30.25 20.20
CA ALA A 612 -10.73 -29.32 19.19
C ALA A 612 -11.69 -28.30 19.82
N GLN A 613 -11.48 -27.02 19.52
CA GLN A 613 -12.23 -25.89 20.04
C GLN A 613 -13.62 -25.80 19.39
N ALA A 614 -14.61 -25.28 20.12
CA ALA A 614 -15.99 -25.25 19.65
C ALA A 614 -16.18 -24.31 18.45
N GLU A 615 -15.50 -23.17 18.48
CA GLU A 615 -15.55 -22.12 17.46
C GLU A 615 -14.95 -22.58 16.13
N ASP A 616 -14.00 -23.52 16.18
CA ASP A 616 -13.32 -24.04 15.00
C ASP A 616 -14.22 -24.97 14.16
N PHE A 617 -15.30 -25.52 14.71
CA PHE A 617 -16.25 -26.32 13.93
C PHE A 617 -17.00 -25.44 12.92
N ASP A 618 -17.47 -24.27 13.35
CA ASP A 618 -18.17 -23.32 12.48
C ASP A 618 -17.20 -22.71 11.46
N ALA A 619 -15.98 -22.36 11.90
CA ALA A 619 -14.95 -21.83 11.02
C ALA A 619 -14.55 -22.83 9.92
N LEU A 620 -14.50 -24.14 10.24
CA LEU A 620 -14.14 -25.17 9.27
C LEU A 620 -15.20 -25.33 8.17
N GLN A 621 -16.49 -25.13 8.46
CA GLN A 621 -17.56 -25.18 7.44
C GLN A 621 -17.43 -24.07 6.39
N GLN A 622 -16.89 -22.91 6.78
CA GLN A 622 -16.78 -21.71 5.93
C GLN A 622 -15.43 -21.60 5.21
N VAL A 623 -14.45 -22.43 5.57
CA VAL A 623 -13.06 -22.30 5.10
C VAL A 623 -12.91 -22.46 3.58
N SER A 624 -13.90 -23.03 2.91
CA SER A 624 -13.96 -23.20 1.45
C SER A 624 -14.33 -21.92 0.68
N ASP A 625 -14.80 -20.88 1.36
CA ASP A 625 -15.18 -19.60 0.72
C ASP A 625 -13.96 -18.78 0.28
N HIS A 626 -12.76 -19.14 0.73
CA HIS A 626 -11.52 -18.44 0.41
C HIS A 626 -10.61 -19.23 -0.55
N LEU A 627 -11.11 -20.28 -1.20
CA LEU A 627 -10.31 -21.10 -2.11
C LEU A 627 -9.89 -20.35 -3.37
N GLY A 628 -8.73 -20.72 -3.93
CA GLY A 628 -8.25 -20.20 -5.22
C GLY A 628 -8.64 -21.12 -6.38
N ASN A 629 -8.48 -20.64 -7.61
CA ASN A 629 -8.78 -21.46 -8.80
C ASN A 629 -7.90 -22.71 -8.87
N ASP A 630 -8.49 -23.82 -9.32
CA ASP A 630 -7.71 -24.99 -9.72
C ASP A 630 -7.03 -24.72 -11.08
N PRO A 631 -5.70 -24.94 -11.21
CA PRO A 631 -5.00 -24.71 -12.46
C PRO A 631 -5.30 -25.74 -13.57
N THR A 632 -6.04 -26.81 -13.25
CA THR A 632 -6.27 -27.96 -14.16
C THR A 632 -7.70 -28.10 -14.65
N VAL A 633 -8.68 -27.55 -13.92
CA VAL A 633 -10.11 -27.65 -14.25
C VAL A 633 -10.84 -26.36 -13.86
N ASN A 634 -11.91 -26.03 -14.59
CA ASN A 634 -12.67 -24.78 -14.38
C ASN A 634 -13.84 -24.91 -13.40
N TYR A 635 -14.19 -26.12 -12.96
CA TYR A 635 -15.31 -26.43 -12.06
C TYR A 635 -14.90 -26.67 -10.60
N ARG A 636 -13.65 -26.30 -10.25
CA ARG A 636 -13.06 -26.58 -8.94
C ARG A 636 -12.25 -25.39 -8.43
N THR A 637 -12.43 -25.08 -7.15
CA THR A 637 -11.50 -24.22 -6.39
C THR A 637 -10.82 -25.06 -5.32
N ILE A 638 -9.55 -24.76 -5.04
CA ILE A 638 -8.69 -25.65 -4.26
C ILE A 638 -7.58 -24.91 -3.51
N ARG A 639 -7.16 -25.49 -2.39
CA ARG A 639 -5.88 -25.21 -1.71
C ARG A 639 -5.20 -26.52 -1.31
N ASN A 640 -3.87 -26.54 -1.33
CA ASN A 640 -3.06 -27.70 -0.92
C ASN A 640 -2.05 -27.33 0.18
N GLY A 641 -1.84 -28.26 1.12
CA GLY A 641 -0.78 -28.20 2.11
C GLY A 641 -0.18 -29.58 2.36
N LEU A 642 1.14 -29.63 2.57
CA LEU A 642 1.86 -30.87 2.84
C LEU A 642 2.26 -30.97 4.31
N PHE A 643 1.91 -32.09 4.93
CA PHE A 643 2.15 -32.36 6.34
C PHE A 643 2.98 -33.64 6.50
N CYS A 644 3.87 -33.67 7.50
CA CYS A 644 4.67 -34.83 7.83
C CYS A 644 4.20 -35.40 9.15
N PHE A 645 3.77 -36.66 9.14
CA PHE A 645 3.50 -37.45 10.33
C PHE A 645 4.80 -38.19 10.68
N ASN A 646 5.37 -37.85 11.83
CA ASN A 646 6.58 -38.44 12.36
C ASN A 646 6.20 -39.26 13.59
N PHE A 647 6.09 -40.58 13.40
CA PHE A 647 5.70 -41.48 14.49
C PHE A 647 6.83 -41.75 15.49
N GLU A 648 8.10 -41.58 15.11
CA GLU A 648 9.23 -41.71 16.04
C GLU A 648 9.28 -40.55 17.03
N ASN A 649 9.21 -39.30 16.52
CA ASN A 649 9.20 -38.11 17.37
C ASN A 649 7.78 -37.73 17.83
N LYS A 650 6.78 -38.57 17.51
CA LYS A 650 5.36 -38.36 17.83
C LYS A 650 4.88 -36.94 17.52
N THR A 651 5.03 -36.50 16.28
CA THR A 651 4.62 -35.14 15.86
C THR A 651 4.00 -35.13 14.47
N ILE A 652 3.08 -34.18 14.25
CA ILE A 652 2.60 -33.78 12.93
C ILE A 652 3.10 -32.35 12.69
N ARG A 653 3.82 -32.15 11.58
CA ARG A 653 4.39 -30.83 11.24
C ARG A 653 4.05 -30.39 9.83
N ARG A 654 3.89 -29.08 9.63
CA ARG A 654 3.71 -28.48 8.30
C ARG A 654 5.05 -28.39 7.56
N LEU A 655 5.10 -28.95 6.36
CA LEU A 655 6.23 -28.82 5.45
C LEU A 655 6.05 -27.63 4.49
N ARG A 656 7.16 -27.17 3.90
CA ARG A 656 7.14 -26.11 2.87
C ARG A 656 6.24 -26.51 1.69
N LYS A 657 5.62 -25.52 1.04
CA LYS A 657 4.85 -25.70 -0.20
C LYS A 657 5.66 -26.48 -1.25
N GLN A 658 5.03 -27.49 -1.86
CA GLN A 658 5.63 -28.35 -2.86
C GLN A 658 4.63 -28.57 -4.00
N ARG A 659 5.14 -28.84 -5.21
CA ARG A 659 4.30 -29.19 -6.35
C ARG A 659 3.79 -30.63 -6.19
N PHE A 660 2.56 -30.87 -6.66
CA PHE A 660 1.92 -32.18 -6.58
C PHE A 660 1.87 -32.85 -7.96
N THR A 661 2.22 -34.14 -8.04
CA THR A 661 2.25 -34.91 -9.29
C THR A 661 1.66 -36.30 -9.05
N LEU A 662 0.77 -36.73 -9.94
CA LEU A 662 0.28 -38.11 -10.03
C LEU A 662 0.56 -38.65 -11.43
N THR A 663 0.89 -39.93 -11.52
CA THR A 663 1.37 -40.58 -12.74
C THR A 663 0.45 -41.73 -13.17
N VAL A 664 0.59 -42.18 -14.42
CA VAL A 664 -0.20 -43.32 -14.92
C VAL A 664 0.16 -44.61 -14.19
N GLU A 665 1.43 -44.74 -13.78
CA GLU A 665 1.94 -45.83 -12.96
C GLU A 665 1.32 -45.88 -11.55
N GLU A 666 0.74 -44.77 -11.09
CA GLU A 666 -0.02 -44.66 -9.85
C GLU A 666 -1.53 -44.90 -10.07
N ASP A 667 -1.93 -45.52 -11.20
CA ASP A 667 -3.33 -45.74 -11.59
C ASP A 667 -4.15 -44.44 -11.73
N TYR A 668 -3.49 -43.34 -12.06
CA TYR A 668 -4.11 -42.04 -12.33
C TYR A 668 -4.05 -41.70 -13.82
N LYS A 669 -5.18 -41.85 -14.54
CA LYS A 669 -5.27 -41.64 -15.98
C LYS A 669 -6.13 -40.42 -16.32
N ARG A 670 -5.48 -39.26 -16.48
CA ARG A 670 -6.11 -37.99 -16.87
C ARG A 670 -5.22 -37.24 -17.87
N HIS A 671 -5.74 -36.20 -18.50
CA HIS A 671 -5.01 -35.40 -19.49
C HIS A 671 -3.74 -34.72 -18.92
N ASP A 672 -3.63 -34.56 -17.61
CA ASP A 672 -2.50 -33.95 -16.89
C ASP A 672 -1.65 -34.95 -16.10
N SER A 673 -1.82 -36.26 -16.32
CA SER A 673 -0.97 -37.28 -15.68
C SER A 673 0.51 -37.04 -15.97
N GLY A 674 1.34 -37.08 -14.92
CA GLY A 674 2.78 -36.81 -14.97
C GLY A 674 3.17 -35.33 -14.90
N LEU A 675 2.21 -34.40 -14.95
CA LEU A 675 2.51 -32.97 -14.85
C LEU A 675 2.57 -32.49 -13.39
N ALA A 676 3.56 -31.65 -13.10
CA ALA A 676 3.69 -31.03 -11.79
C ALA A 676 2.70 -29.87 -11.63
N ARG A 677 1.80 -29.98 -10.65
CA ARG A 677 0.72 -29.01 -10.38
C ARG A 677 1.09 -28.09 -9.24
N ASP A 678 0.91 -26.80 -9.43
CA ASP A 678 1.14 -25.77 -8.43
C ASP A 678 -0.18 -25.20 -7.94
N PHE A 679 -0.72 -25.79 -6.88
CA PHE A 679 -1.99 -25.36 -6.30
C PHE A 679 -1.83 -24.14 -5.39
N PRO A 680 -2.87 -23.31 -5.21
CA PRO A 680 -2.92 -22.33 -4.13
C PRO A 680 -2.63 -23.00 -2.77
N GLU A 681 -1.92 -22.32 -1.87
CA GLU A 681 -1.48 -22.91 -0.62
C GLU A 681 -2.53 -22.83 0.49
N VAL A 682 -2.63 -23.87 1.32
CA VAL A 682 -3.38 -23.86 2.59
C VAL A 682 -2.82 -22.81 3.53
N ARG A 683 -3.67 -21.90 4.02
CA ARG A 683 -3.30 -20.77 4.89
C ARG A 683 -3.68 -21.05 6.34
N GLY A 684 -3.47 -20.06 7.21
CA GLY A 684 -3.71 -20.17 8.65
C GLY A 684 -5.16 -20.41 9.05
N ASP A 685 -6.12 -19.94 8.24
CA ASP A 685 -7.56 -20.17 8.40
C ASP A 685 -7.93 -21.66 8.49
N LEU A 686 -7.27 -22.49 7.68
CA LEU A 686 -7.44 -23.94 7.70
C LEU A 686 -6.39 -24.64 8.57
N GLN A 687 -5.11 -24.26 8.44
CA GLN A 687 -4.02 -24.95 9.14
C GLN A 687 -4.13 -24.86 10.66
N TYR A 688 -4.52 -23.69 11.19
CA TYR A 688 -4.61 -23.46 12.63
C TYR A 688 -5.97 -23.80 13.21
N ASN A 689 -6.89 -24.28 12.38
CA ASN A 689 -8.16 -24.83 12.84
C ASN A 689 -7.90 -26.14 13.61
N THR A 690 -8.25 -26.18 14.88
CA THR A 690 -7.99 -27.32 15.76
C THR A 690 -8.80 -28.57 15.38
N VAL A 691 -9.94 -28.42 14.69
CA VAL A 691 -10.72 -29.55 14.14
C VAL A 691 -9.94 -30.24 13.01
N LEU A 692 -9.31 -29.49 12.10
CA LEU A 692 -8.42 -30.07 11.08
C LEU A 692 -7.27 -30.85 11.73
N GLN A 693 -6.63 -30.25 12.74
CA GLN A 693 -5.51 -30.87 13.43
C GLN A 693 -5.94 -32.15 14.14
N ALA A 694 -7.11 -32.16 14.79
CA ALA A 694 -7.69 -33.35 15.41
C ALA A 694 -8.07 -34.42 14.37
N LEU A 695 -8.54 -34.06 13.17
CA LEU A 695 -8.77 -35.00 12.06
C LEU A 695 -7.47 -35.68 11.62
N MET A 696 -6.37 -34.94 11.52
CA MET A 696 -5.05 -35.53 11.21
C MET A 696 -4.60 -36.50 12.31
N VAL A 697 -4.85 -36.15 13.57
CA VAL A 697 -4.58 -37.02 14.73
C VAL A 697 -5.40 -38.31 14.66
N VAL A 698 -6.71 -38.24 14.38
CA VAL A 698 -7.58 -39.41 14.21
C VAL A 698 -7.08 -40.31 13.08
N LYS A 699 -6.76 -39.72 11.91
CA LYS A 699 -6.20 -40.46 10.78
C LYS A 699 -4.88 -41.13 11.14
N ALA A 700 -3.96 -40.39 11.77
CA ALA A 700 -2.68 -40.93 12.22
C ALA A 700 -2.88 -42.08 13.21
N PHE A 701 -3.81 -41.96 14.15
CA PHE A 701 -4.14 -43.03 15.11
C PHE A 701 -4.62 -44.30 14.43
N ILE A 702 -5.55 -44.19 13.49
CA ILE A 702 -6.16 -45.35 12.82
C ILE A 702 -5.14 -46.06 11.92
N MET A 703 -4.34 -45.31 11.16
CA MET A 703 -3.43 -45.91 10.17
C MET A 703 -2.07 -46.36 10.76
N ASN A 704 -1.67 -45.88 11.94
CA ASN A 704 -0.36 -46.15 12.51
C ASN A 704 -0.09 -47.66 12.65
N LYS A 705 0.98 -48.19 12.05
CA LYS A 705 1.35 -49.62 12.04
C LYS A 705 0.30 -50.56 11.41
N VAL A 706 -0.57 -50.05 10.55
CA VAL A 706 -1.40 -50.91 9.68
C VAL A 706 -0.54 -51.37 8.51
N ASP A 707 -0.43 -52.69 8.32
CA ASP A 707 0.31 -53.26 7.18
C ASP A 707 -0.50 -53.07 5.90
N ILE A 708 0.12 -52.43 4.89
CA ILE A 708 -0.46 -52.12 3.58
C ILE A 708 0.48 -52.67 2.52
N LYS A 709 -0.08 -53.24 1.46
CA LYS A 709 0.69 -53.69 0.29
C LYS A 709 1.60 -52.55 -0.19
N PRO A 710 2.94 -52.75 -0.29
CA PRO A 710 3.84 -51.70 -0.73
C PRO A 710 3.60 -51.27 -2.17
N ARG A 711 3.68 -49.96 -2.43
CA ARG A 711 3.70 -49.34 -3.76
C ARG A 711 5.13 -49.16 -4.25
N ALA A 712 5.34 -49.30 -5.56
CA ALA A 712 6.65 -49.09 -6.16
C ALA A 712 7.15 -47.64 -5.92
N HIS A 713 8.47 -47.48 -5.81
CA HIS A 713 9.14 -46.18 -5.65
C HIS A 713 8.78 -45.37 -4.40
N LEU A 714 8.22 -45.99 -3.36
CA LEU A 714 8.05 -45.39 -2.04
C LEU A 714 9.01 -45.99 -1.00
N ASP A 715 9.48 -45.15 -0.08
CA ASP A 715 10.41 -45.54 0.99
C ASP A 715 9.67 -46.05 2.24
N TYR A 716 9.32 -47.34 2.24
CA TYR A 716 8.69 -47.99 3.40
C TYR A 716 9.64 -48.21 4.58
N SER A 717 10.95 -47.95 4.42
CA SER A 717 11.90 -47.94 5.55
C SER A 717 11.84 -46.63 6.35
N SER A 718 11.26 -45.58 5.77
CA SER A 718 11.16 -44.27 6.40
C SER A 718 10.20 -44.26 7.60
N PRO A 719 10.56 -43.60 8.72
CA PRO A 719 9.65 -43.38 9.84
C PRO A 719 8.59 -42.30 9.54
N TYR A 720 8.72 -41.60 8.41
CA TYR A 720 7.83 -40.52 8.01
C TYR A 720 6.67 -41.01 7.15
N SER A 721 5.51 -40.39 7.31
CA SER A 721 4.42 -40.44 6.34
C SER A 721 4.07 -39.02 5.93
N LEU A 722 3.98 -38.78 4.62
CA LEU A 722 3.63 -37.50 4.03
C LEU A 722 2.14 -37.47 3.72
N CYS A 723 1.44 -36.46 4.21
CA CYS A 723 0.01 -36.26 4.01
C CYS A 723 -0.22 -34.97 3.22
N ASN A 724 -0.69 -35.09 1.99
CA ASN A 724 -1.22 -33.96 1.25
C ASN A 724 -2.66 -33.73 1.69
N VAL A 725 -2.94 -32.52 2.20
CA VAL A 725 -4.30 -32.09 2.49
C VAL A 725 -4.76 -31.11 1.44
N PHE A 726 -5.86 -31.45 0.79
CA PHE A 726 -6.55 -30.57 -0.15
C PHE A 726 -7.86 -30.10 0.48
N ASN A 727 -8.11 -28.80 0.45
CA ASN A 727 -9.47 -28.27 0.62
C ASN A 727 -10.04 -27.94 -0.75
N ILE A 728 -11.15 -28.57 -1.10
CA ILE A 728 -11.71 -28.61 -2.44
C ILE A 728 -13.19 -28.20 -2.40
N ARG A 729 -13.56 -27.22 -3.21
CA ARG A 729 -14.95 -26.95 -3.59
C ARG A 729 -15.14 -27.36 -5.04
N THR A 730 -16.00 -28.35 -5.27
CA THR A 730 -16.47 -28.74 -6.60
C THR A 730 -17.84 -28.14 -6.84
N PHE A 731 -18.12 -27.63 -8.03
CA PHE A 731 -19.39 -26.98 -8.31
C PHE A 731 -19.94 -27.26 -9.70
N THR A 732 -21.26 -27.13 -9.82
CA THR A 732 -22.01 -27.28 -11.07
C THR A 732 -22.92 -26.06 -11.26
N GLU A 733 -22.91 -25.51 -12.47
CA GLU A 733 -23.75 -24.39 -12.92
C GLU A 733 -24.09 -24.56 -14.41
N THR A 734 -24.85 -23.63 -15.01
CA THR A 734 -25.54 -23.83 -16.30
C THR A 734 -24.70 -24.44 -17.42
N ASP A 735 -23.43 -24.05 -17.53
CA ASP A 735 -22.53 -24.49 -18.63
C ASP A 735 -21.36 -25.35 -18.14
N ILE A 736 -21.35 -25.75 -16.85
CA ILE A 736 -20.19 -26.40 -16.22
C ILE A 736 -20.68 -27.53 -15.30
N LEU A 737 -20.25 -28.76 -15.58
CA LEU A 737 -20.48 -29.92 -14.72
C LEU A 737 -19.30 -30.17 -13.78
N GLY A 738 -19.56 -30.19 -12.48
CA GLY A 738 -18.59 -30.54 -11.46
C GLY A 738 -18.35 -32.04 -11.39
N GLU A 739 -17.17 -32.49 -11.79
CA GLU A 739 -16.78 -33.90 -11.80
C GLU A 739 -15.63 -34.17 -10.82
N PRO A 740 -15.93 -34.67 -9.59
CA PRO A 740 -14.91 -34.89 -8.57
C PRO A 740 -13.78 -35.84 -9.03
N THR A 741 -14.14 -36.87 -9.79
CA THR A 741 -13.23 -37.88 -10.33
C THR A 741 -13.33 -37.97 -11.85
N LEU A 742 -12.88 -36.93 -12.55
CA LEU A 742 -12.91 -36.85 -14.02
C LEU A 742 -12.14 -38.01 -14.68
N GLU A 743 -11.13 -38.52 -14.00
CA GLU A 743 -10.35 -39.69 -14.40
C GLU A 743 -11.09 -41.03 -14.30
N GLY A 744 -12.32 -41.08 -13.77
CA GLY A 744 -13.08 -42.34 -13.60
C GLY A 744 -12.59 -43.19 -12.42
N VAL A 745 -12.66 -44.52 -12.54
CA VAL A 745 -12.14 -45.46 -11.54
C VAL A 745 -10.61 -45.34 -11.47
N HIS A 746 -10.05 -45.03 -10.29
CA HIS A 746 -8.62 -44.77 -10.12
C HIS A 746 -8.12 -45.02 -8.68
N THR A 747 -6.81 -44.81 -8.46
CA THR A 747 -6.22 -44.63 -7.12
C THR A 747 -5.55 -43.26 -7.02
N ASP A 748 -5.44 -42.73 -5.81
CA ASP A 748 -4.97 -41.37 -5.51
C ASP A 748 -3.45 -41.22 -5.40
N GLY A 749 -2.66 -42.25 -5.70
CA GLY A 749 -1.22 -42.16 -5.47
C GLY A 749 -0.80 -42.41 -4.01
N ALA A 750 -1.70 -42.92 -3.16
CA ALA A 750 -1.53 -42.93 -1.71
C ALA A 750 -1.49 -44.35 -1.10
N ASP A 751 -1.02 -44.46 0.14
CA ASP A 751 -1.21 -45.67 0.95
C ASP A 751 -2.60 -45.62 1.62
N HIS A 752 -2.96 -44.45 2.16
CA HIS A 752 -4.22 -44.23 2.87
C HIS A 752 -4.88 -42.93 2.41
N THR A 753 -6.09 -43.01 1.88
CA THR A 753 -6.91 -41.85 1.51
C THR A 753 -8.01 -41.64 2.55
N MET A 754 -8.14 -40.42 3.05
CA MET A 754 -9.31 -40.00 3.83
C MET A 754 -10.01 -38.84 3.15
N THR A 755 -11.33 -38.89 3.05
CA THR A 755 -12.16 -37.79 2.53
C THR A 755 -13.14 -37.36 3.59
N THR A 756 -13.23 -36.06 3.88
CA THR A 756 -14.09 -35.49 4.92
C THR A 756 -14.97 -34.39 4.33
N PHE A 757 -16.28 -34.45 4.59
CA PHE A 757 -17.25 -33.50 4.05
C PHE A 757 -17.39 -32.26 4.93
N LEU A 758 -17.34 -31.08 4.32
CA LEU A 758 -17.48 -29.78 5.01
C LEU A 758 -18.87 -29.18 4.84
N GLY A 759 -19.49 -29.38 3.68
CA GLY A 759 -20.81 -28.84 3.39
C GLY A 759 -21.16 -28.90 1.90
N SER A 760 -22.39 -28.55 1.60
CA SER A 760 -22.89 -28.45 0.23
C SER A 760 -24.03 -27.45 0.13
N THR A 761 -24.24 -26.88 -1.05
CA THR A 761 -25.43 -26.08 -1.37
C THR A 761 -26.09 -26.63 -2.63
N ASN A 762 -27.43 -26.63 -2.66
CA ASN A 762 -28.23 -27.00 -3.82
C ASN A 762 -27.84 -28.36 -4.49
N LEU A 763 -27.42 -29.33 -3.68
CA LEU A 763 -26.87 -30.60 -4.14
C LEU A 763 -27.95 -31.68 -4.25
N ARG A 764 -28.09 -32.31 -5.41
CA ARG A 764 -29.05 -33.41 -5.63
C ARG A 764 -28.67 -34.66 -4.81
N PRO A 765 -29.63 -35.43 -4.25
CA PRO A 765 -29.36 -36.58 -3.36
C PRO A 765 -28.51 -37.73 -3.91
N ASP A 766 -28.29 -37.84 -5.21
CA ASP A 766 -27.47 -38.86 -5.88
C ASP A 766 -26.09 -38.34 -6.31
N SER A 767 -25.74 -37.11 -5.94
CA SER A 767 -24.46 -36.48 -6.24
C SER A 767 -23.36 -36.90 -5.28
N GLY A 768 -22.13 -37.00 -5.78
CA GLY A 768 -20.94 -37.28 -4.97
C GLY A 768 -20.99 -38.61 -4.20
N VAL A 769 -21.66 -39.63 -4.75
CA VAL A 769 -21.67 -41.00 -4.22
C VAL A 769 -20.34 -41.64 -4.55
N THR A 770 -19.64 -42.14 -3.54
CA THR A 770 -18.35 -42.82 -3.65
C THR A 770 -18.55 -44.32 -3.75
N PHE A 771 -17.95 -44.94 -4.76
CA PHE A 771 -17.87 -46.39 -4.94
C PHE A 771 -16.44 -46.86 -4.69
N ILE A 772 -16.29 -47.93 -3.91
CA ILE A 772 -15.01 -48.62 -3.69
C ILE A 772 -15.01 -49.90 -4.52
N HIS A 773 -14.00 -50.06 -5.36
CA HIS A 773 -13.89 -51.15 -6.33
C HIS A 773 -12.74 -52.10 -5.99
N ASP A 774 -12.92 -53.37 -6.33
CA ASP A 774 -11.82 -54.35 -6.39
C ASP A 774 -10.75 -53.87 -7.39
N LEU A 775 -9.47 -54.15 -7.12
CA LEU A 775 -8.34 -53.79 -7.99
C LEU A 775 -8.47 -54.33 -9.43
N LYS A 776 -9.29 -55.36 -9.64
CA LYS A 776 -9.60 -55.92 -10.97
C LYS A 776 -10.39 -54.97 -11.86
N GLU A 777 -11.04 -53.94 -11.32
CA GLU A 777 -11.74 -52.94 -12.13
C GLU A 777 -10.77 -52.14 -13.01
N ILE A 778 -11.22 -51.75 -14.19
CA ILE A 778 -10.39 -51.08 -15.20
C ILE A 778 -10.21 -49.61 -14.80
N THR A 779 -8.95 -49.17 -14.73
CA THR A 779 -8.60 -47.77 -14.47
C THR A 779 -9.11 -46.90 -15.62
N GLY A 780 -9.82 -45.81 -15.31
CA GLY A 780 -10.40 -44.91 -16.30
C GLY A 780 -11.88 -45.14 -16.61
N THR A 781 -12.49 -46.22 -16.12
CA THR A 781 -13.91 -46.49 -16.35
C THR A 781 -14.77 -45.40 -15.69
N PRO A 782 -15.71 -44.75 -16.40
CA PRO A 782 -16.64 -43.81 -15.78
C PRO A 782 -17.44 -44.47 -14.65
N ALA A 783 -17.76 -43.73 -13.59
CA ALA A 783 -18.45 -44.29 -12.42
C ALA A 783 -19.80 -44.97 -12.76
N SER A 784 -20.48 -44.48 -13.80
CA SER A 784 -21.76 -45.00 -14.30
C SER A 784 -21.63 -46.29 -15.13
N GLU A 785 -20.41 -46.60 -15.59
CA GLU A 785 -20.08 -47.78 -16.41
C GLU A 785 -19.30 -48.84 -15.62
N ALA A 786 -18.98 -48.57 -14.35
CA ALA A 786 -18.25 -49.50 -13.49
C ALA A 786 -18.99 -50.84 -13.36
N HIS A 787 -18.24 -51.94 -13.32
CA HIS A 787 -18.82 -53.28 -13.31
C HIS A 787 -19.48 -53.53 -11.94
N PRO A 788 -20.82 -53.74 -11.85
CA PRO A 788 -21.50 -53.80 -10.56
C PRO A 788 -20.99 -54.90 -9.62
N GLY A 789 -20.52 -56.02 -10.17
CA GLY A 789 -19.92 -57.13 -9.41
C GLY A 789 -18.52 -56.86 -8.84
N LEU A 790 -17.87 -55.74 -9.20
CA LEU A 790 -16.56 -55.33 -8.67
C LEU A 790 -16.68 -54.18 -7.66
N ILE A 791 -17.88 -53.61 -7.48
CA ILE A 791 -18.17 -52.63 -6.43
C ILE A 791 -18.26 -53.38 -5.10
N THR A 792 -17.30 -53.13 -4.21
CA THR A 792 -17.25 -53.75 -2.89
C THR A 792 -18.04 -52.95 -1.86
N HIS A 793 -18.06 -51.62 -1.97
CA HIS A 793 -18.76 -50.73 -1.05
C HIS A 793 -19.28 -49.48 -1.76
N GLN A 794 -20.31 -48.89 -1.18
CA GLN A 794 -20.90 -47.63 -1.61
C GLN A 794 -21.11 -46.73 -0.40
N PHE A 795 -20.63 -45.49 -0.47
CA PHE A 795 -20.77 -44.50 0.59
C PHE A 795 -21.19 -43.15 0.01
N GLN A 796 -21.82 -42.31 0.82
CA GLN A 796 -22.11 -40.94 0.44
C GLN A 796 -21.99 -40.05 1.66
N HIS A 797 -21.15 -39.04 1.57
CA HIS A 797 -21.06 -38.01 2.59
C HIS A 797 -22.26 -37.08 2.50
N ARG A 798 -22.99 -36.90 3.60
CA ARG A 798 -24.21 -36.07 3.67
C ARG A 798 -24.17 -35.05 4.79
N HIS A 799 -23.47 -35.37 5.87
CA HIS A 799 -23.42 -34.56 7.07
C HIS A 799 -22.01 -34.02 7.30
N PHE A 800 -21.94 -32.84 7.90
CA PHE A 800 -20.68 -32.20 8.25
C PHE A 800 -19.80 -33.17 9.04
N LEU A 801 -18.54 -33.30 8.61
CA LEU A 801 -17.52 -34.21 9.12
C LEU A 801 -17.74 -35.70 8.86
N ASP A 802 -18.72 -36.10 8.05
CA ASP A 802 -18.73 -37.45 7.46
C ASP A 802 -17.37 -37.69 6.82
N SER A 803 -16.75 -38.82 7.16
CA SER A 803 -15.37 -39.11 6.80
C SER A 803 -15.20 -40.56 6.35
N LEU A 804 -14.66 -40.77 5.15
CA LEU A 804 -14.36 -42.09 4.59
C LEU A 804 -12.85 -42.29 4.58
N LEU A 805 -12.34 -43.35 5.20
CA LEU A 805 -10.93 -43.73 5.21
C LEU A 805 -10.77 -45.12 4.58
N PHE A 806 -9.90 -45.26 3.58
CA PHE A 806 -9.64 -46.53 2.89
C PHE A 806 -8.16 -46.71 2.54
N ALA A 807 -7.75 -47.97 2.34
CA ALA A 807 -6.43 -48.34 1.83
C ALA A 807 -6.37 -48.14 0.30
N ASP A 808 -5.85 -46.99 -0.14
CA ASP A 808 -5.86 -46.55 -1.54
C ASP A 808 -5.02 -47.45 -2.46
N ASN A 809 -3.98 -48.11 -1.93
CA ASN A 809 -3.18 -49.05 -2.70
C ASN A 809 -3.77 -50.47 -2.81
N GLU A 810 -4.90 -50.73 -2.14
CA GLU A 810 -5.54 -52.05 -2.09
C GLU A 810 -6.95 -52.05 -2.68
N ALA A 811 -7.48 -50.89 -3.06
CA ALA A 811 -8.78 -50.72 -3.70
C ALA A 811 -8.76 -49.52 -4.66
N LYS A 812 -9.63 -49.51 -5.67
CA LYS A 812 -9.87 -48.33 -6.52
C LYS A 812 -11.13 -47.62 -6.07
N HIS A 813 -11.32 -46.38 -6.51
CA HIS A 813 -12.55 -45.65 -6.21
C HIS A 813 -13.00 -44.78 -7.39
N SER A 814 -14.28 -44.42 -7.38
CA SER A 814 -14.88 -43.46 -8.32
C SER A 814 -16.05 -42.73 -7.66
N LEU A 815 -16.40 -41.54 -8.17
CA LEU A 815 -17.51 -40.75 -7.63
C LEU A 815 -18.52 -40.37 -8.73
N THR A 816 -19.79 -40.26 -8.35
CA THR A 816 -20.78 -39.58 -9.20
C THR A 816 -20.51 -38.07 -9.25
N SER A 817 -20.87 -37.45 -10.38
CA SER A 817 -20.76 -36.00 -10.56
C SER A 817 -21.64 -35.21 -9.57
N VAL A 818 -21.38 -33.91 -9.47
CA VAL A 818 -22.18 -32.97 -8.68
C VAL A 818 -23.35 -32.49 -9.54
N PHE A 819 -24.59 -32.73 -9.12
CA PHE A 819 -25.78 -32.28 -9.82
C PHE A 819 -26.56 -31.25 -9.00
N GLN A 820 -27.17 -30.30 -9.69
CA GLN A 820 -28.05 -29.29 -9.10
C GLN A 820 -29.41 -29.90 -8.77
N GLU A 821 -29.94 -29.60 -7.57
CA GLU A 821 -31.35 -29.85 -7.24
C GLU A 821 -32.24 -28.83 -7.98
N ASP A 822 -31.93 -27.54 -7.83
CA ASP A 822 -32.49 -26.44 -8.63
C ASP A 822 -31.49 -26.01 -9.70
N ILE A 823 -31.79 -26.30 -10.98
CA ILE A 823 -30.92 -25.98 -12.13
C ILE A 823 -30.65 -24.48 -12.30
N SER A 824 -31.46 -23.60 -11.69
CA SER A 824 -31.28 -22.14 -11.76
C SER A 824 -30.24 -21.61 -10.76
N GLN A 825 -29.81 -22.42 -9.80
CA GLN A 825 -28.87 -22.05 -8.75
C GLN A 825 -27.62 -22.92 -8.82
N ARG A 826 -26.45 -22.35 -8.54
CA ARG A 826 -25.20 -23.13 -8.48
C ARG A 826 -25.26 -24.18 -7.37
N ALA A 827 -24.78 -25.38 -7.65
CA ALA A 827 -24.56 -26.42 -6.65
C ALA A 827 -23.09 -26.47 -6.24
N THR A 828 -22.81 -26.66 -4.95
CA THR A 828 -21.45 -26.79 -4.42
C THR A 828 -21.31 -28.01 -3.52
N ARG A 829 -20.11 -28.60 -3.51
CA ARG A 829 -19.70 -29.68 -2.60
C ARG A 829 -18.28 -29.41 -2.10
N ASP A 830 -18.16 -29.28 -0.78
CA ASP A 830 -16.92 -28.90 -0.10
C ASP A 830 -16.32 -30.07 0.67
N MET A 831 -15.05 -30.38 0.41
CA MET A 831 -14.37 -31.56 0.92
C MET A 831 -12.94 -31.26 1.38
N LEU A 832 -12.50 -31.96 2.42
CA LEU A 832 -11.08 -32.18 2.71
C LEU A 832 -10.64 -33.55 2.18
N LEU A 833 -9.53 -33.59 1.46
CA LEU A 833 -8.87 -34.81 1.00
C LEU A 833 -7.51 -34.96 1.67
N PHE A 834 -7.26 -36.09 2.33
CA PHE A 834 -6.01 -36.41 3.02
C PHE A 834 -5.36 -37.61 2.34
N LEU A 835 -4.42 -37.35 1.44
CA LEU A 835 -3.67 -38.36 0.69
C LEU A 835 -2.37 -38.65 1.42
N THR A 836 -2.29 -39.80 2.09
CA THR A 836 -1.12 -40.14 2.93
C THR A 836 -0.33 -41.29 2.33
N ARG A 837 0.97 -41.07 2.17
CA ARG A 837 1.92 -42.06 1.62
C ARG A 837 3.28 -41.97 2.29
N LYS A 838 4.13 -42.97 2.05
CA LYS A 838 5.57 -42.87 2.31
C LYS A 838 6.29 -41.88 1.37
N PRO A 839 7.46 -41.33 1.76
CA PRO A 839 8.28 -40.49 0.89
C PRO A 839 8.68 -41.20 -0.41
N LYS A 840 8.81 -40.46 -1.51
CA LYS A 840 9.21 -41.04 -2.81
C LYS A 840 10.71 -41.27 -2.89
N LEU A 841 11.12 -42.42 -3.42
CA LEU A 841 12.52 -42.78 -3.70
C LEU A 841 13.04 -42.07 -4.96
N ALA A 842 14.37 -41.97 -5.07
CA ALA A 842 15.02 -41.45 -6.27
C ALA A 842 14.62 -42.25 -7.52
N GLY A 843 14.34 -41.53 -8.62
CA GLY A 843 13.88 -42.13 -9.89
C GLY A 843 12.37 -41.98 -10.16
N HIS A 844 11.57 -41.56 -9.18
CA HIS A 844 10.20 -41.11 -9.42
C HIS A 844 10.20 -39.67 -9.97
N SER A 845 9.32 -39.37 -10.92
CA SER A 845 9.10 -38.01 -11.49
C SER A 845 8.94 -36.87 -10.48
N SER A 846 8.59 -37.18 -9.22
CA SER A 846 8.38 -36.21 -8.15
C SER A 846 9.32 -36.39 -6.96
N SER A 847 10.37 -37.23 -7.06
CA SER A 847 11.31 -37.48 -5.95
C SER A 847 12.08 -36.23 -5.54
N SER A 848 12.28 -35.28 -6.45
CA SER A 848 12.92 -33.98 -6.17
C SER A 848 12.05 -33.01 -5.38
N PHE A 849 10.74 -33.28 -5.26
CA PHE A 849 9.82 -32.37 -4.60
C PHE A 849 9.66 -32.63 -3.10
N ASP A 850 9.73 -33.91 -2.65
CA ASP A 850 9.55 -34.35 -1.25
C ASP A 850 10.65 -33.83 -0.30
N VAL A 851 10.61 -32.54 0.00
CA VAL A 851 11.60 -31.89 0.87
C VAL A 851 11.06 -31.75 2.29
N MET A 852 11.81 -32.28 3.26
CA MET A 852 11.40 -32.40 4.67
C MET A 852 11.56 -31.11 5.50
N GLU A 853 11.74 -29.97 4.85
CA GLU A 853 11.89 -28.65 5.49
C GLU A 853 10.55 -28.14 6.03
N ASN A 854 10.56 -27.60 7.26
CA ASN A 854 9.40 -26.97 7.86
C ASN A 854 8.99 -25.69 7.11
N HIS A 855 7.70 -25.38 7.14
CA HIS A 855 7.18 -24.13 6.58
C HIS A 855 7.60 -22.92 7.43
N LYS A 856 8.34 -21.98 6.85
CA LYS A 856 8.97 -20.87 7.59
C LYS A 856 7.98 -19.82 8.12
N THR A 857 6.93 -19.52 7.35
CA THR A 857 5.98 -18.42 7.65
C THR A 857 4.63 -18.90 8.19
N LEU A 858 4.38 -20.21 8.15
CA LEU A 858 3.16 -20.87 8.60
C LEU A 858 3.56 -22.19 9.29
N PRO A 859 4.39 -22.16 10.35
CA PRO A 859 4.76 -23.38 11.03
C PRO A 859 3.54 -23.97 11.75
N MET A 860 3.45 -25.29 11.80
CA MET A 860 2.51 -26.03 12.63
C MET A 860 3.25 -27.22 13.21
N ASN A 861 3.00 -27.51 14.49
CA ASN A 861 3.56 -28.67 15.17
C ASN A 861 2.55 -29.18 16.20
N VAL A 862 1.94 -30.33 15.92
CA VAL A 862 0.95 -30.98 16.79
C VAL A 862 1.61 -32.22 17.39
N PRO A 863 1.76 -32.33 18.73
CA PRO A 863 2.25 -33.53 19.37
C PRO A 863 1.24 -34.68 19.23
N LEU A 864 1.76 -35.88 19.01
CA LEU A 864 1.05 -37.15 19.12
C LEU A 864 1.45 -37.80 20.45
N TRP A 865 0.52 -38.51 21.10
CA TRP A 865 0.81 -39.33 22.28
C TRP A 865 1.06 -40.81 21.92
N LEU A 866 0.81 -41.15 20.65
CA LEU A 866 0.82 -42.48 20.03
C LEU A 866 2.08 -43.33 20.27
#